data_AF-A0A1H9MXT6-F1
#
_entry.id   AF-A0A1H9MXT6-F1
#
_cell.length_a   1.000
_cell.length_b   1.000
_cell.length_c   1.000
_cell.angle_alpha   90.00
_cell.angle_beta   90.00
_cell.angle_gamma   90.00
#
_symmetry.space_group_name_H-M   'P 1'
#
loop_
_entity.id
_entity.type
_entity.pdbx_description
1 polymer ?
#
loop_
_entity_poly.entity_id
_entity_poly.type
_entity_poly.pdbx_seq_one_letter_code
_entity_poly.pdbx_strand_id
1 'polypeptide(L)'
;MAGFENTTLWQSTLAKQLSDDHREKDRDFLRVSYESFRANAGLLAAEISRDLPDYTVHDLTHLDALWEMASIICGNDYKLTPAEAFVLGGAFLIHDLGMGLAAYPEGLNELKRSVIWEDTVSYLAKRNPESSNESIEKEATGIVLRSLHAKHAEKLALISWGDDKNLYLINDPELREAYGPVIGLIAHSHWWSSDELIKKLPDSLGAFERMPNDWGVDPIKLTCILRVSDAAHIDTRRAPLLLKAFRQPNEYAQQHWLFQQRLYQPRLESERLVYTSKSSFSPDEFNSWWLCFDTLKMIDKELRDVDSILGDSQRPRLKAKGVAAVNNIILLSRLIGTSSWLPVDTKIHVGNVAKLVKNLGGEQLYGKNIMVPLRELIQNSCDAVRARRTLEGEDPSWGRVTVRIGSDKSGTFIEVEDNGVGMSTTVLSGPFLDFGTSFWGTNLMHDEFPGLESKGFSSTGKYGVGFFSTFMWGEKVSVTTRRFEDSRQSTKVLVFQKGLSDRPLLRDALENEYVKDGGTRIRVYFSSSQTYRKIFSENYHDNLRIDQIVEDLCSCLDVSIATEDLNTGESGVVVRANDWKSLEANAFLKRALGNRCFQSLSDDDSCMLTKLSKNIRNIESNGEVVGRGFLSNIGQFDHRRDRAAIKGTVTVGGFRTSSLTNLVGLFVGETVRASRDIGVPLANGKELAGWASEQSSLLIENTDTEKQLECASFVRSLGGNTQGLSICRHKSGIISLIQFEDIVREQLNEIVIVGDSGFHLLEREHGKIVLKDNVFVADPGITGILQTRIEDSWVEWPTNRQSERFDDCTLQGLLVEAFSHVWGVSLNSVIAASDISTDRDKYSYIIGVANGKEIKCDYVDIMRLPSFH
;
A
#
# COMPACT_ATOMS: atom_id res chain seq x y z
N MET A 1 21.79 -41.19 25.54
CA MET A 1 22.34 -39.86 25.16
C MET A 1 22.75 -39.19 26.45
N ALA A 2 23.91 -38.54 26.48
CA ALA A 2 24.27 -37.70 27.61
C ALA A 2 23.24 -36.55 27.68
N GLY A 3 22.50 -36.42 28.78
CA GLY A 3 21.57 -35.31 28.98
C GLY A 3 22.30 -33.99 29.26
N PHE A 4 21.56 -32.88 29.29
CA PHE A 4 22.08 -31.54 29.56
C PHE A 4 22.89 -31.47 30.87
N GLU A 5 22.63 -32.39 31.79
CA GLU A 5 23.36 -32.55 33.03
C GLU A 5 24.85 -32.83 32.82
N ASN A 6 25.26 -33.36 31.66
CA ASN A 6 26.67 -33.63 31.36
C ASN A 6 27.40 -32.42 30.76
N THR A 7 26.71 -31.31 30.54
CA THR A 7 27.31 -30.10 29.99
C THR A 7 28.26 -29.44 30.99
N THR A 8 29.30 -28.77 30.50
CA THR A 8 30.33 -28.18 31.37
C THR A 8 29.78 -27.06 32.24
N LEU A 9 28.86 -26.25 31.71
CA LEU A 9 28.19 -25.21 32.49
C LEU A 9 27.35 -25.82 33.62
N TRP A 10 26.58 -26.87 33.35
CA TRP A 10 25.80 -27.55 34.40
C TRP A 10 26.71 -28.21 35.45
N GLN A 11 27.71 -28.97 35.00
CA GLN A 11 28.64 -29.69 35.88
C GLN A 11 29.43 -28.76 36.82
N SER A 12 29.81 -27.57 36.34
CA SER A 12 30.52 -26.57 37.15
C SER A 12 29.61 -25.75 38.08
N THR A 13 28.28 -25.83 37.93
CA THR A 13 27.33 -24.95 38.64
C THR A 13 26.27 -25.68 39.45
N LEU A 14 25.32 -26.36 38.82
CA LEU A 14 24.17 -26.94 39.51
C LEU A 14 24.39 -28.41 39.86
N ALA A 15 25.30 -29.12 39.18
CA ALA A 15 25.58 -30.52 39.48
C ALA A 15 26.16 -30.73 40.87
N LYS A 16 25.93 -31.92 41.42
CA LYS A 16 26.60 -32.38 42.64
C LYS A 16 28.10 -32.49 42.39
N GLN A 17 28.90 -31.87 43.26
CA GLN A 17 30.35 -31.85 43.14
C GLN A 17 30.98 -33.13 43.72
N LEU A 18 32.05 -33.61 43.10
CA LEU A 18 32.77 -34.82 43.53
C LEU A 18 33.77 -34.54 44.67
N SER A 19 34.22 -33.29 44.80
CA SER A 19 35.05 -32.81 45.90
C SER A 19 34.19 -32.26 47.04
N ASP A 20 34.76 -32.12 48.24
CA ASP A 20 34.08 -31.53 49.40
C ASP A 20 33.56 -30.12 49.06
N ASP A 21 32.24 -29.94 49.06
CA ASP A 21 31.55 -28.70 48.69
C ASP A 21 30.85 -28.12 49.91
N HIS A 22 31.48 -27.14 50.54
CA HIS A 22 30.92 -26.43 51.70
C HIS A 22 29.59 -25.71 51.39
N ARG A 23 29.21 -25.58 50.12
CA ARG A 23 27.97 -24.95 49.63
C ARG A 23 27.02 -25.94 48.96
N GLU A 24 27.18 -27.25 49.23
CA GLU A 24 26.37 -28.31 48.63
C GLU A 24 24.86 -28.08 48.86
N LYS A 25 24.46 -27.67 50.07
CA LYS A 25 23.04 -27.44 50.41
C LYS A 25 22.39 -26.33 49.58
N ASP A 26 23.09 -25.20 49.43
CA ASP A 26 22.60 -24.04 48.69
C ASP A 26 22.51 -24.37 47.19
N ARG A 27 23.50 -25.11 46.67
CA ARG A 27 23.53 -25.60 45.30
C ARG A 27 22.40 -26.60 45.04
N ASP A 28 22.21 -27.56 45.94
CA ASP A 28 21.15 -28.56 45.83
C ASP A 28 19.76 -27.93 45.86
N PHE A 29 19.55 -26.88 46.64
CA PHE A 29 18.29 -26.12 46.64
C PHE A 29 17.99 -25.55 45.24
N LEU A 30 18.97 -24.88 44.61
CA LEU A 30 18.80 -24.33 43.25
C LEU A 30 18.63 -25.44 42.21
N ARG A 31 19.38 -26.55 42.32
CA ARG A 31 19.29 -27.70 41.41
C ARG A 31 17.89 -28.33 41.45
N VAL A 32 17.38 -28.66 42.65
CA VAL A 32 16.06 -29.25 42.83
C VAL A 32 14.96 -28.28 42.38
N SER A 33 15.11 -26.99 42.67
CA SER A 33 14.18 -25.96 42.20
C SER A 33 14.15 -25.87 40.67
N TYR A 34 15.32 -25.96 40.02
CA TYR A 34 15.41 -25.99 38.56
C TYR A 34 14.77 -27.25 37.97
N GLU A 35 15.07 -28.43 38.52
CA GLU A 35 14.47 -29.70 38.07
C GLU A 35 12.94 -29.66 38.14
N SER A 36 12.39 -29.09 39.23
CA SER A 36 10.96 -28.87 39.39
C SER A 36 10.40 -27.86 38.38
N PHE A 37 11.09 -26.74 38.16
CA PHE A 37 10.70 -25.74 37.17
C PHE A 37 10.72 -26.32 35.76
N ARG A 38 11.76 -27.06 35.41
CA ARG A 38 11.91 -27.78 34.13
C ARG A 38 10.77 -28.77 33.91
N ALA A 39 10.38 -29.54 34.91
CA ALA A 39 9.26 -30.47 34.80
C ALA A 39 7.95 -29.74 34.47
N ASN A 40 7.66 -28.63 35.16
CA ASN A 40 6.48 -27.81 34.91
C ASN A 40 6.52 -27.15 33.51
N ALA A 41 7.66 -26.56 33.13
CA ALA A 41 7.87 -25.94 31.83
C ALA A 41 7.74 -26.96 30.68
N GLY A 42 8.18 -28.20 30.89
CA GLY A 42 8.06 -29.28 29.91
C GLY A 42 6.61 -29.64 29.57
N LEU A 43 5.68 -29.53 30.54
CA LEU A 43 4.25 -29.71 30.29
C LEU A 43 3.72 -28.63 29.34
N LEU A 44 4.14 -27.38 29.56
CA LEU A 44 3.73 -26.26 28.72
C LEU A 44 4.37 -26.32 27.32
N ALA A 45 5.64 -26.71 27.23
CA ALA A 45 6.38 -26.84 25.98
C ALA A 45 5.75 -27.89 25.04
N ALA A 46 5.18 -28.97 25.59
CA ALA A 46 4.53 -30.02 24.81
C ALA A 46 3.31 -29.49 24.02
N GLU A 47 2.62 -28.47 24.54
CA GLU A 47 1.41 -27.90 23.96
C GLU A 47 1.69 -27.06 22.71
N ILE A 48 2.91 -26.49 22.57
CA ILE A 48 3.29 -25.65 21.42
C ILE A 48 3.05 -26.39 20.10
N SER A 49 3.36 -27.68 20.05
CA SER A 49 3.20 -28.49 18.84
C SER A 49 1.77 -28.71 18.39
N ARG A 50 0.80 -28.60 19.32
CA ARG A 50 -0.63 -28.69 19.01
C ARG A 50 -1.09 -27.42 18.31
N ASP A 51 -0.65 -26.27 18.82
CA ASP A 51 -1.12 -24.97 18.36
C ASP A 51 -0.35 -24.49 17.11
N LEU A 52 0.92 -24.91 16.98
CA LEU A 52 1.83 -24.56 15.88
C LEU A 52 2.44 -25.81 15.20
N PRO A 53 1.64 -26.64 14.49
CA PRO A 53 2.11 -27.90 13.92
C PRO A 53 3.15 -27.73 12.80
N ASP A 54 3.16 -26.58 12.11
CA ASP A 54 4.11 -26.30 11.03
C ASP A 54 5.53 -26.00 11.55
N TYR A 55 5.67 -25.57 12.81
CA TYR A 55 6.94 -25.13 13.36
C TYR A 55 7.85 -26.32 13.71
N THR A 56 9.16 -26.06 13.71
CA THR A 56 10.18 -27.01 14.19
C THR A 56 9.98 -27.36 15.67
N VAL A 57 10.78 -28.26 16.23
CA VAL A 57 10.66 -28.70 17.62
C VAL A 57 11.01 -27.56 18.58
N HIS A 58 10.04 -27.16 19.40
CA HIS A 58 10.15 -26.18 20.50
C HIS A 58 9.78 -26.82 21.85
N ASP A 59 9.88 -28.15 21.96
CA ASP A 59 9.60 -28.88 23.20
C ASP A 59 10.82 -28.90 24.13
N LEU A 60 10.69 -29.63 25.25
CA LEU A 60 11.73 -29.77 26.27
C LEU A 60 13.10 -30.20 25.73
N THR A 61 13.15 -30.97 24.63
CA THR A 61 14.43 -31.40 24.02
C THR A 61 15.21 -30.22 23.44
N HIS A 62 14.51 -29.20 22.94
CA HIS A 62 15.14 -27.97 22.48
C HIS A 62 15.65 -27.14 23.66
N LEU A 63 14.82 -26.96 24.69
CA LEU A 63 15.17 -26.18 25.88
C LEU A 63 16.42 -26.75 26.58
N ASP A 64 16.52 -28.09 26.65
CA ASP A 64 17.69 -28.77 27.20
C ASP A 64 18.96 -28.58 26.35
N ALA A 65 18.82 -28.63 25.03
CA ALA A 65 19.94 -28.48 24.12
C ALA A 65 20.56 -27.07 24.16
N LEU A 66 19.85 -26.07 24.70
CA LEU A 66 20.42 -24.74 24.94
C LEU A 66 21.57 -24.77 25.96
N TRP A 67 21.55 -25.67 26.95
CA TRP A 67 22.68 -25.88 27.85
C TRP A 67 23.92 -26.40 27.11
N GLU A 68 23.71 -27.28 26.13
CA GLU A 68 24.80 -27.80 25.30
C GLU A 68 25.38 -26.69 24.43
N MET A 69 24.52 -25.91 23.75
CA MET A 69 24.97 -24.80 22.91
C MET A 69 25.69 -23.72 23.72
N ALA A 70 25.13 -23.34 24.87
CA ALA A 70 25.78 -22.41 25.79
C ALA A 70 27.15 -22.92 26.22
N SER A 71 27.29 -24.21 26.53
CA SER A 71 28.57 -24.79 26.92
C SER A 71 29.60 -24.79 25.78
N ILE A 72 29.18 -25.04 24.54
CA ILE A 72 30.04 -24.93 23.36
C ILE A 72 30.48 -23.48 23.15
N ILE A 73 29.56 -22.53 23.22
CA ILE A 73 29.81 -21.11 22.92
C ILE A 73 30.66 -20.43 23.99
N CYS A 74 30.36 -20.68 25.26
CA CYS A 74 31.11 -20.16 26.41
C CYS A 74 32.49 -20.82 26.51
N GLY A 75 32.59 -22.11 26.19
CA GLY A 75 33.78 -22.92 26.44
C GLY A 75 33.92 -23.35 27.90
N ASN A 76 34.86 -24.26 28.17
CA ASN A 76 34.99 -24.94 29.46
C ASN A 76 35.43 -24.04 30.62
N ASP A 77 36.05 -22.90 30.34
CA ASP A 77 36.64 -22.02 31.36
C ASP A 77 35.72 -20.86 31.76
N TYR A 78 34.52 -20.78 31.18
CA TYR A 78 33.58 -19.70 31.43
C TYR A 78 32.88 -19.90 32.79
N LYS A 79 33.04 -18.93 33.69
CA LYS A 79 32.54 -19.03 35.07
C LYS A 79 31.12 -18.51 35.19
N LEU A 80 30.22 -19.36 35.66
CA LEU A 80 28.88 -18.99 36.13
C LEU A 80 28.77 -19.31 37.63
N THR A 81 28.01 -18.51 38.37
CA THR A 81 27.58 -18.88 39.73
C THR A 81 26.38 -19.84 39.65
N PRO A 82 26.08 -20.64 40.69
CA PRO A 82 24.86 -21.45 40.72
C PRO A 82 23.57 -20.63 40.57
N ALA A 83 23.52 -19.41 41.11
CA ALA A 83 22.40 -18.50 40.92
C ALA A 83 22.27 -18.04 39.45
N GLU A 84 23.40 -17.65 38.82
CA GLU A 84 23.43 -17.33 37.40
C GLU A 84 22.97 -18.51 36.53
N ALA A 85 23.39 -19.73 36.87
CA ALA A 85 22.99 -20.95 36.18
C ALA A 85 21.48 -21.23 36.36
N PHE A 86 20.92 -21.03 37.55
CA PHE A 86 19.48 -21.15 37.79
C PHE A 86 18.70 -20.13 36.95
N VAL A 87 19.13 -18.86 36.93
CA VAL A 87 18.47 -17.79 36.15
C VAL A 87 18.58 -18.06 34.64
N LEU A 88 19.78 -18.39 34.14
CA LEU A 88 19.99 -18.71 32.73
C LEU A 88 19.16 -19.93 32.31
N GLY A 89 19.18 -20.99 33.13
CA GLY A 89 18.36 -22.17 32.92
C GLY A 89 16.87 -21.84 32.90
N GLY A 90 16.40 -21.00 33.83
CA GLY A 90 15.01 -20.54 33.85
C GLY A 90 14.64 -19.78 32.58
N ALA A 91 15.54 -18.93 32.08
CA ALA A 91 15.32 -18.20 30.83
C ALA A 91 15.28 -19.15 29.62
N PHE A 92 16.17 -20.16 29.56
CA PHE A 92 16.10 -21.22 28.55
C PHE A 92 14.72 -21.89 28.56
N LEU A 93 14.18 -22.20 29.73
CA LEU A 93 12.91 -22.90 29.85
C LEU A 93 11.72 -22.11 29.31
N ILE A 94 11.69 -20.78 29.45
CA ILE A 94 10.48 -20.00 29.18
C ILE A 94 10.50 -19.13 27.92
N HIS A 95 11.66 -18.89 27.31
CA HIS A 95 11.80 -17.90 26.21
C HIS A 95 10.85 -18.12 25.03
N ASP A 96 10.59 -19.38 24.67
CA ASP A 96 9.69 -19.77 23.58
C ASP A 96 8.31 -20.25 24.04
N LEU A 97 8.07 -20.41 25.35
CA LEU A 97 6.81 -21.00 25.84
C LEU A 97 5.58 -20.14 25.53
N GLY A 98 5.77 -18.84 25.31
CA GLY A 98 4.70 -17.95 24.83
C GLY A 98 4.18 -18.30 23.42
N MET A 99 4.81 -19.24 22.71
CA MET A 99 4.33 -19.75 21.43
C MET A 99 3.18 -20.76 21.57
N GLY A 100 2.87 -21.23 22.78
CA GLY A 100 1.76 -22.14 23.04
C GLY A 100 0.56 -21.42 23.65
N LEU A 101 -0.65 -21.78 23.25
CA LEU A 101 -1.89 -21.18 23.76
C LEU A 101 -2.09 -21.44 25.25
N ALA A 102 -1.60 -22.58 25.75
CA ALA A 102 -1.62 -22.94 27.17
C ALA A 102 -0.81 -21.98 28.06
N ALA A 103 0.04 -21.14 27.47
CA ALA A 103 0.81 -20.13 28.19
C ALA A 103 -0.06 -18.91 28.58
N TYR A 104 -1.27 -18.82 28.02
CA TYR A 104 -2.24 -17.77 28.24
C TYR A 104 -3.37 -18.32 29.12
N PRO A 105 -3.55 -17.83 30.36
CA PRO A 105 -4.57 -18.35 31.27
C PRO A 105 -6.01 -18.30 30.71
N GLU A 106 -6.34 -17.33 29.85
CA GLU A 106 -7.64 -17.24 29.18
C GLU A 106 -7.64 -17.85 27.76
N GLY A 107 -6.54 -18.50 27.36
CA GLY A 107 -6.35 -19.14 26.06
C GLY A 107 -6.59 -18.18 24.90
N LEU A 108 -7.37 -18.63 23.90
CA LEU A 108 -7.63 -17.86 22.67
C LEU A 108 -8.36 -16.55 22.95
N ASN A 109 -9.18 -16.48 24.01
CA ASN A 109 -9.89 -15.27 24.37
C ASN A 109 -8.92 -14.15 24.79
N GLU A 110 -7.77 -14.49 25.37
CA GLU A 110 -6.72 -13.52 25.70
C GLU A 110 -6.14 -12.89 24.43
N LEU A 111 -5.83 -13.73 23.43
CA LEU A 111 -5.30 -13.28 22.14
C LEU A 111 -6.34 -12.42 21.39
N LYS A 112 -7.60 -12.85 21.37
CA LYS A 112 -8.71 -12.12 20.71
C LYS A 112 -8.95 -10.72 21.26
N ARG A 113 -8.53 -10.43 22.51
CA ARG A 113 -8.60 -9.08 23.11
C ARG A 113 -7.42 -8.18 22.73
N SER A 114 -6.40 -8.72 22.09
CA SER A 114 -5.22 -7.95 21.70
C SER A 114 -5.48 -7.20 20.39
N VAL A 115 -4.95 -5.98 20.30
CA VAL A 115 -5.07 -5.15 19.09
C VAL A 115 -4.40 -5.81 17.87
N ILE A 116 -3.28 -6.51 18.09
CA ILE A 116 -2.57 -7.24 17.04
C ILE A 116 -3.42 -8.36 16.42
N TRP A 117 -4.33 -8.96 17.19
CA TRP A 117 -5.26 -9.96 16.68
C TRP A 117 -6.24 -9.36 15.68
N GLU A 118 -6.87 -8.24 16.02
CA GLU A 118 -7.85 -7.57 15.15
C GLU A 118 -7.20 -7.12 13.84
N ASP A 119 -5.99 -6.58 13.89
CA ASP A 119 -5.22 -6.20 12.71
C ASP A 119 -4.85 -7.42 11.85
N THR A 120 -4.36 -8.49 12.47
CA THR A 120 -3.97 -9.72 11.76
C THR A 120 -5.16 -10.36 11.05
N VAL A 121 -6.31 -10.48 11.73
CA VAL A 121 -7.54 -11.03 11.13
C VAL A 121 -8.01 -10.15 9.99
N SER A 122 -7.99 -8.82 10.17
CA SER A 122 -8.40 -7.87 9.14
C SER A 122 -7.51 -7.92 7.90
N TYR A 123 -6.19 -8.05 8.11
CA TYR A 123 -5.21 -8.24 7.04
C TYR A 123 -5.44 -9.54 6.26
N LEU A 124 -5.60 -10.67 6.97
CA LEU A 124 -5.84 -11.98 6.35
C LEU A 124 -7.15 -12.02 5.57
N ALA A 125 -8.21 -11.41 6.11
CA ALA A 125 -9.52 -11.33 5.45
C ALA A 125 -9.46 -10.51 4.15
N LYS A 126 -8.71 -9.40 4.12
CA LYS A 126 -8.49 -8.61 2.89
C LYS A 126 -7.68 -9.38 1.85
N ARG A 127 -6.67 -10.13 2.30
CA ARG A 127 -5.75 -10.87 1.41
C ARG A 127 -6.40 -12.10 0.79
N ASN A 128 -7.25 -12.80 1.54
CA ASN A 128 -7.92 -14.03 1.11
C ASN A 128 -9.44 -13.97 1.37
N PRO A 129 -10.21 -13.18 0.59
CA PRO A 129 -11.64 -12.97 0.84
C PRO A 129 -12.50 -14.24 0.79
N GLU A 130 -12.04 -15.26 0.06
CA GLU A 130 -12.71 -16.55 -0.11
C GLU A 130 -12.47 -17.53 1.06
N SER A 131 -11.60 -17.18 2.03
CA SER A 131 -11.28 -18.06 3.16
C SER A 131 -12.37 -18.07 4.22
N SER A 132 -12.58 -19.22 4.86
CA SER A 132 -13.51 -19.32 5.99
C SER A 132 -12.96 -18.59 7.23
N ASN A 133 -13.85 -18.07 8.07
CA ASN A 133 -13.46 -17.42 9.33
C ASN A 133 -12.61 -18.34 10.22
N GLU A 134 -12.92 -19.63 10.26
CA GLU A 134 -12.15 -20.62 11.04
C GLU A 134 -10.71 -20.77 10.53
N SER A 135 -10.50 -20.76 9.21
CA SER A 135 -9.15 -20.80 8.62
C SER A 135 -8.37 -19.53 8.96
N ILE A 136 -9.01 -18.37 8.89
CA ILE A 136 -8.40 -17.07 9.23
C ILE A 136 -8.03 -17.04 10.71
N GLU A 137 -8.92 -17.48 11.61
CA GLU A 137 -8.62 -17.51 13.06
C GLU A 137 -7.45 -18.44 13.37
N LYS A 138 -7.35 -19.60 12.71
CA LYS A 138 -6.24 -20.54 12.91
C LYS A 138 -4.91 -19.93 12.47
N GLU A 139 -4.87 -19.31 11.29
CA GLU A 139 -3.67 -18.65 10.78
C GLU A 139 -3.29 -17.43 11.66
N ALA A 140 -4.28 -16.61 12.05
CA ALA A 140 -4.09 -15.48 12.95
C ALA A 140 -3.54 -15.91 14.31
N THR A 141 -4.02 -17.03 14.87
CA THR A 141 -3.50 -17.60 16.13
C THR A 141 -2.00 -17.87 16.01
N GLY A 142 -1.56 -18.49 14.92
CA GLY A 142 -0.14 -18.79 14.71
C GLY A 142 0.72 -17.54 14.62
N ILE A 143 0.25 -16.54 13.86
CA ILE A 143 0.95 -15.26 13.68
C ILE A 143 1.03 -14.50 15.01
N VAL A 144 -0.10 -14.37 15.73
CA VAL A 144 -0.18 -13.59 16.97
C VAL A 144 0.64 -14.23 18.08
N LEU A 145 0.57 -15.56 18.25
CA LEU A 145 1.43 -16.28 19.20
C LEU A 145 2.91 -16.03 18.89
N ARG A 146 3.31 -16.10 17.62
CA ARG A 146 4.70 -15.82 17.22
C ARG A 146 5.07 -14.35 17.41
N SER A 147 4.17 -13.40 17.25
CA SER A 147 4.49 -11.98 17.49
C SER A 147 4.58 -11.65 18.97
N LEU A 148 3.81 -12.33 19.83
CA LEU A 148 3.72 -12.01 21.26
C LEU A 148 4.62 -12.86 22.16
N HIS A 149 5.11 -14.03 21.72
CA HIS A 149 5.79 -15.01 22.61
C HIS A 149 6.92 -14.39 23.46
N ALA A 150 7.83 -13.63 22.85
CA ALA A 150 8.97 -13.05 23.57
C ALA A 150 8.50 -12.06 24.65
N LYS A 151 7.54 -11.19 24.31
CA LYS A 151 6.95 -10.25 25.27
C LYS A 151 6.17 -10.96 26.37
N HIS A 152 5.48 -12.05 26.03
CA HIS A 152 4.73 -12.86 26.99
C HIS A 152 5.67 -13.61 27.94
N ALA A 153 6.84 -14.06 27.45
CA ALA A 153 7.87 -14.73 28.23
C ALA A 153 8.35 -13.89 29.43
N GLU A 154 8.28 -12.55 29.33
CA GLU A 154 8.60 -11.64 30.43
C GLU A 154 7.80 -11.92 31.72
N LYS A 155 6.56 -12.39 31.57
CA LYS A 155 5.63 -12.60 32.68
C LYS A 155 5.45 -14.06 33.05
N LEU A 156 5.91 -15.01 32.22
CA LEU A 156 5.59 -16.43 32.36
C LEU A 156 6.00 -17.04 33.70
N ALA A 157 7.16 -16.65 34.23
CA ALA A 157 7.61 -17.14 35.54
C ALA A 157 6.70 -16.70 36.71
N LEU A 158 5.89 -15.65 36.50
CA LEU A 158 5.03 -15.03 37.51
C LEU A 158 3.55 -15.37 37.34
N ILE A 159 3.16 -15.91 36.18
CA ILE A 159 1.78 -16.32 35.91
C ILE A 159 1.42 -17.53 36.77
N SER A 160 0.15 -17.58 37.20
CA SER A 160 -0.41 -18.74 37.89
C SER A 160 -1.56 -19.37 37.12
N TRP A 161 -1.69 -20.68 37.29
CA TRP A 161 -2.71 -21.54 36.68
C TRP A 161 -3.54 -22.26 37.75
N GLY A 162 -4.65 -22.87 37.30
CA GLY A 162 -5.60 -23.61 38.13
C GLY A 162 -6.71 -22.75 38.72
N ASP A 163 -7.78 -23.40 39.20
CA ASP A 163 -8.99 -22.74 39.70
C ASP A 163 -8.70 -21.77 40.87
N ASP A 164 -7.79 -22.18 41.77
CA ASP A 164 -7.35 -21.36 42.91
C ASP A 164 -6.18 -20.41 42.58
N LYS A 165 -5.71 -20.38 41.32
CA LYS A 165 -4.59 -19.56 40.85
C LYS A 165 -3.29 -19.67 41.67
N ASN A 166 -2.98 -20.89 42.11
CA ASN A 166 -1.83 -21.17 42.98
C ASN A 166 -0.75 -22.06 42.36
N LEU A 167 -0.93 -22.49 41.10
CA LEU A 167 0.07 -23.30 40.39
C LEU A 167 1.00 -22.40 39.60
N TYR A 168 2.31 -22.51 39.81
CA TYR A 168 3.33 -21.68 39.15
C TYR A 168 4.39 -22.55 38.49
N LEU A 169 5.10 -21.99 37.52
CA LEU A 169 6.25 -22.68 36.93
C LEU A 169 7.39 -22.84 37.96
N ILE A 170 7.69 -21.76 38.71
CA ILE A 170 8.61 -21.79 39.84
C ILE A 170 7.78 -21.99 41.12
N ASN A 171 7.89 -23.16 41.75
CA ASN A 171 7.06 -23.52 42.90
C ASN A 171 7.40 -22.71 44.16
N ASP A 172 8.68 -22.46 44.44
CA ASP A 172 9.11 -21.70 45.61
C ASP A 172 8.77 -20.20 45.45
N PRO A 173 7.95 -19.62 46.35
CA PRO A 173 7.47 -18.24 46.19
C PRO A 173 8.57 -17.19 46.39
N GLU A 174 9.50 -17.41 47.32
CA GLU A 174 10.61 -16.48 47.58
C GLU A 174 11.57 -16.46 46.38
N LEU A 175 11.90 -17.64 45.84
CA LEU A 175 12.75 -17.75 44.66
C LEU A 175 12.10 -17.16 43.41
N ARG A 176 10.78 -17.34 43.26
CA ARG A 176 9.99 -16.75 42.17
C ARG A 176 9.97 -15.23 42.25
N GLU A 177 9.79 -14.66 43.45
CA GLU A 177 9.86 -13.22 43.67
C GLU A 177 11.26 -12.67 43.37
N ALA A 178 12.30 -13.36 43.81
CA ALA A 178 13.69 -12.94 43.64
C ALA A 178 14.17 -13.01 42.17
N TYR A 179 13.89 -14.12 41.47
CA TYR A 179 14.46 -14.37 40.14
C TYR A 179 13.44 -14.42 38.99
N GLY A 180 12.15 -14.61 39.26
CA GLY A 180 11.12 -14.66 38.22
C GLY A 180 11.12 -13.44 37.28
N PRO A 181 11.18 -12.19 37.79
CA PRO A 181 11.21 -11.00 36.94
C PRO A 181 12.43 -10.94 36.03
N VAL A 182 13.63 -11.22 36.54
CA VAL A 182 14.86 -11.17 35.73
C VAL A 182 14.94 -12.31 34.72
N ILE A 183 14.48 -13.51 35.10
CA ILE A 183 14.34 -14.65 34.18
C ILE A 183 13.44 -14.26 33.00
N GLY A 184 12.30 -13.62 33.28
CA GLY A 184 11.40 -13.11 32.26
C GLY A 184 12.03 -12.05 31.36
N LEU A 185 12.71 -11.05 31.94
CA LEU A 185 13.37 -9.99 31.16
C LEU A 185 14.47 -10.56 30.23
N ILE A 186 15.29 -11.48 30.74
CA ILE A 186 16.30 -12.17 29.94
C ILE A 186 15.61 -12.96 28.82
N ALA A 187 14.53 -13.69 29.12
CA ALA A 187 13.77 -14.43 28.13
C ALA A 187 13.18 -13.53 27.03
N HIS A 188 12.61 -12.36 27.37
CA HIS A 188 12.08 -11.41 26.38
C HIS A 188 13.17 -10.77 25.52
N SER A 189 14.37 -10.57 26.08
CA SER A 189 15.44 -9.82 25.43
C SER A 189 15.96 -10.39 24.11
N HIS A 190 15.62 -11.63 23.74
CA HIS A 190 16.02 -12.21 22.45
C HIS A 190 15.37 -11.53 21.22
N TRP A 191 14.38 -10.67 21.44
CA TRP A 191 13.78 -9.81 20.41
C TRP A 191 14.23 -8.34 20.47
N TRP A 192 15.08 -7.98 21.43
CA TRP A 192 15.52 -6.59 21.58
C TRP A 192 16.70 -6.26 20.67
N SER A 193 16.84 -4.99 20.32
CA SER A 193 18.10 -4.48 19.77
C SER A 193 19.21 -4.44 20.84
N SER A 194 20.47 -4.38 20.40
CA SER A 194 21.62 -4.24 21.30
C SER A 194 21.53 -3.01 22.21
N ASP A 195 20.97 -1.91 21.70
CA ASP A 195 20.80 -0.66 22.45
C ASP A 195 19.72 -0.78 23.54
N GLU A 196 18.65 -1.52 23.27
CA GLU A 196 17.59 -1.76 24.24
C GLU A 196 18.05 -2.66 25.38
N LEU A 197 18.89 -3.66 25.08
CA LEU A 197 19.49 -4.56 26.06
C LEU A 197 20.20 -3.79 27.17
N ILE A 198 21.05 -2.84 26.79
CA ILE A 198 21.84 -2.02 27.75
C ILE A 198 20.93 -1.08 28.55
N LYS A 199 19.84 -0.58 27.97
CA LYS A 199 18.94 0.38 28.62
C LYS A 199 17.94 -0.27 29.58
N LYS A 200 17.48 -1.48 29.27
CA LYS A 200 16.36 -2.13 29.97
C LYS A 200 16.81 -3.12 31.05
N LEU A 201 17.99 -3.73 30.92
CA LEU A 201 18.49 -4.68 31.91
C LEU A 201 19.22 -3.99 33.06
N PRO A 202 19.08 -4.49 34.30
CA PRO A 202 19.93 -4.04 35.39
C PRO A 202 21.38 -4.51 35.19
N ASP A 203 22.35 -3.70 35.62
CA ASP A 203 23.77 -4.03 35.48
C ASP A 203 24.18 -5.27 36.30
N SER A 204 23.65 -5.40 37.51
CA SER A 204 23.89 -6.54 38.41
C SER A 204 22.81 -6.63 39.48
N LEU A 205 22.55 -7.85 39.95
CA LEU A 205 21.66 -8.16 41.07
C LEU A 205 22.44 -8.85 42.19
N GLY A 206 22.08 -8.55 43.44
CA GLY A 206 22.60 -9.24 44.62
C GLY A 206 22.18 -10.71 44.68
N ALA A 207 22.80 -11.46 45.59
CA ALA A 207 22.40 -12.85 45.86
C ALA A 207 21.04 -12.90 46.58
N PHE A 208 20.23 -13.91 46.29
CA PHE A 208 19.00 -14.24 47.04
C PHE A 208 19.33 -14.50 48.52
N GLU A 209 18.46 -14.13 49.49
CA GLU A 209 18.85 -14.08 50.91
C GLU A 209 19.38 -15.41 51.47
N ARG A 210 18.97 -16.53 50.87
CA ARG A 210 19.42 -17.89 51.24
C ARG A 210 20.73 -18.32 50.57
N MET A 211 21.35 -17.45 49.77
CA MET A 211 22.53 -17.76 48.95
C MET A 211 23.76 -16.96 49.41
N PRO A 212 24.97 -17.48 49.16
CA PRO A 212 26.22 -16.75 49.39
C PRO A 212 26.23 -15.41 48.63
N ASN A 213 26.74 -14.35 49.26
CA ASN A 213 26.77 -13.00 48.68
C ASN A 213 27.54 -12.91 47.35
N ASP A 214 28.50 -13.81 47.10
CA ASP A 214 29.23 -13.90 45.83
C ASP A 214 28.46 -14.61 44.70
N TRP A 215 27.24 -15.09 44.96
CA TRP A 215 26.31 -15.64 43.95
C TRP A 215 25.33 -14.57 43.44
N GLY A 216 25.86 -13.38 43.14
CA GLY A 216 25.12 -12.36 42.39
C GLY A 216 24.84 -12.80 40.96
N VAL A 217 23.95 -12.07 40.29
CA VAL A 217 23.52 -12.33 38.91
C VAL A 217 23.88 -11.13 38.03
N ASP A 218 24.48 -11.40 36.87
CA ASP A 218 24.74 -10.41 35.81
C ASP A 218 23.76 -10.65 34.63
N PRO A 219 22.65 -9.91 34.55
CA PRO A 219 21.62 -10.16 33.55
C PRO A 219 22.10 -9.93 32.10
N ILE A 220 23.00 -8.98 31.88
CA ILE A 220 23.55 -8.68 30.54
C ILE A 220 24.39 -9.87 30.06
N LYS A 221 25.23 -10.41 30.93
CA LYS A 221 26.01 -11.62 30.66
C LYS A 221 25.12 -12.81 30.32
N LEU A 222 24.07 -13.07 31.09
CA LEU A 222 23.17 -14.20 30.85
C LEU A 222 22.34 -14.02 29.57
N THR A 223 21.91 -12.80 29.30
CA THR A 223 21.22 -12.46 28.05
C THR A 223 22.10 -12.74 26.83
N CYS A 224 23.37 -12.32 26.88
CA CYS A 224 24.31 -12.58 25.81
C CYS A 224 24.44 -14.09 25.53
N ILE A 225 24.46 -14.93 26.58
CA ILE A 225 24.51 -16.39 26.44
C ILE A 225 23.20 -16.94 25.86
N LEU A 226 22.04 -16.51 26.36
CA LEU A 226 20.73 -16.95 25.87
C LEU A 226 20.62 -16.74 24.36
N ARG A 227 20.83 -15.49 23.92
CA ARG A 227 20.57 -15.05 22.53
C ARG A 227 21.37 -15.84 21.51
N VAL A 228 22.67 -15.99 21.74
CA VAL A 228 23.55 -16.74 20.82
C VAL A 228 23.32 -18.24 20.91
N SER A 229 22.93 -18.77 22.07
CA SER A 229 22.67 -20.21 22.24
C SER A 229 21.38 -20.63 21.53
N ASP A 230 20.33 -19.82 21.65
CA ASP A 230 19.08 -20.01 20.91
C ASP A 230 19.32 -19.90 19.40
N ALA A 231 19.91 -18.78 18.94
CA ALA A 231 20.18 -18.56 17.53
C ALA A 231 21.05 -19.68 16.90
N ALA A 232 22.06 -20.18 17.63
CA ALA A 232 22.97 -21.20 17.13
C ALA A 232 22.42 -22.64 17.15
N HIS A 233 21.29 -22.90 17.81
CA HIS A 233 20.74 -24.25 17.89
C HIS A 233 19.97 -24.62 16.60
N ILE A 234 20.71 -24.83 15.50
CA ILE A 234 20.17 -25.23 14.19
C ILE A 234 20.74 -26.59 13.75
N ASP A 235 20.16 -27.67 14.26
CA ASP A 235 20.53 -29.03 13.87
C ASP A 235 19.30 -29.96 13.76
N THR A 236 19.52 -31.22 13.39
CA THR A 236 18.43 -32.17 13.13
C THR A 236 17.53 -32.46 14.33
N ARG A 237 17.95 -32.20 15.57
CA ARG A 237 17.09 -32.35 16.75
C ARG A 237 15.92 -31.37 16.73
N ARG A 238 16.09 -30.21 16.11
CA ARG A 238 15.00 -29.25 15.85
C ARG A 238 14.05 -29.72 14.75
N ALA A 239 14.48 -30.60 13.86
CA ALA A 239 13.66 -31.07 12.75
C ALA A 239 13.72 -32.60 12.53
N PRO A 240 13.26 -33.44 13.48
CA PRO A 240 13.34 -34.88 13.32
C PRO A 240 12.60 -35.38 12.06
N LEU A 241 13.25 -36.25 11.27
CA LEU A 241 12.74 -36.73 9.97
C LEU A 241 11.35 -37.36 10.09
N LEU A 242 11.17 -38.26 11.05
CA LEU A 242 9.92 -38.97 11.24
C LEU A 242 8.80 -38.03 11.72
N LEU A 243 9.13 -37.05 12.56
CA LEU A 243 8.16 -36.06 13.05
C LEU A 243 7.68 -35.14 11.91
N LYS A 244 8.56 -34.72 11.01
CA LYS A 244 8.19 -33.97 9.79
C LYS A 244 7.15 -34.75 8.96
N ALA A 245 7.36 -36.06 8.81
CA ALA A 245 6.47 -36.92 8.04
C ALA A 245 5.07 -37.04 8.67
N PHE A 246 4.98 -37.01 10.01
CA PHE A 246 3.69 -37.01 10.72
C PHE A 246 2.98 -35.65 10.67
N ARG A 247 3.73 -34.55 10.78
CA ARG A 247 3.17 -33.18 10.83
C ARG A 247 2.75 -32.65 9.46
N GLN A 248 3.42 -33.10 8.38
CA GLN A 248 3.20 -32.62 7.02
C GLN A 248 3.15 -31.08 6.93
N PRO A 249 4.24 -30.38 7.33
CA PRO A 249 4.23 -28.93 7.39
C PRO A 249 3.96 -28.31 6.02
N ASN A 250 3.46 -27.07 6.00
CA ASN A 250 3.24 -26.31 4.77
C ASN A 250 4.56 -26.08 3.98
N GLU A 251 4.46 -25.65 2.73
CA GLU A 251 5.61 -25.52 1.81
C GLU A 251 6.74 -24.64 2.37
N TYR A 252 6.40 -23.49 2.96
CA TYR A 252 7.39 -22.60 3.57
C TYR A 252 8.09 -23.25 4.75
N ALA A 253 7.32 -23.87 5.66
CA ALA A 253 7.87 -24.58 6.80
C ALA A 253 8.71 -25.80 6.37
N GLN A 254 8.34 -26.52 5.31
CA GLN A 254 9.13 -27.65 4.81
C GLN A 254 10.58 -27.29 4.49
N GLN A 255 10.83 -26.06 4.04
CA GLN A 255 12.18 -25.55 3.77
C GLN A 255 12.99 -25.40 5.05
N HIS A 256 12.39 -24.81 6.11
CA HIS A 256 12.99 -24.70 7.45
C HIS A 256 13.35 -26.06 8.02
N TRP A 257 12.41 -27.00 7.95
CA TRP A 257 12.64 -28.37 8.41
C TRP A 257 13.76 -29.07 7.63
N LEU A 258 13.76 -28.91 6.30
CA LEU A 258 14.71 -29.61 5.44
C LEU A 258 16.15 -29.18 5.71
N PHE A 259 16.43 -27.88 5.84
CA PHE A 259 17.82 -27.47 6.05
C PHE A 259 18.36 -27.92 7.40
N GLN A 260 17.56 -27.84 8.46
CA GLN A 260 17.97 -28.30 9.80
C GLN A 260 18.19 -29.82 9.83
N GLN A 261 17.40 -30.60 9.08
CA GLN A 261 17.60 -32.04 8.87
C GLN A 261 18.94 -32.39 8.23
N ARG A 262 19.46 -31.49 7.39
CA ARG A 262 20.73 -31.68 6.69
C ARG A 262 21.93 -31.37 7.56
N LEU A 263 21.80 -30.65 8.67
CA LEU A 263 22.94 -30.22 9.48
C LEU A 263 23.33 -31.25 10.57
N TYR A 264 24.64 -31.39 10.78
CA TYR A 264 25.20 -31.95 12.01
C TYR A 264 25.14 -30.90 13.14
N GLN A 265 25.35 -31.34 14.38
CA GLN A 265 25.56 -30.43 15.50
C GLN A 265 26.75 -29.50 15.23
N PRO A 266 26.66 -28.22 15.61
CA PRO A 266 27.77 -27.29 15.46
C PRO A 266 28.94 -27.68 16.37
N ARG A 267 30.14 -27.34 15.91
CA ARG A 267 31.38 -27.48 16.69
C ARG A 267 32.12 -26.16 16.75
N LEU A 268 32.79 -25.89 17.85
CA LEU A 268 33.62 -24.70 18.00
C LEU A 268 35.06 -25.01 17.56
N GLU A 269 35.54 -24.36 16.49
CA GLU A 269 36.91 -24.47 16.00
C GLU A 269 37.50 -23.06 15.83
N SER A 270 38.66 -22.80 16.43
CA SER A 270 39.36 -21.50 16.32
C SER A 270 38.44 -20.29 16.58
N GLU A 271 37.69 -20.34 17.69
CA GLU A 271 36.72 -19.31 18.11
C GLU A 271 35.53 -19.10 17.16
N ARG A 272 35.27 -20.02 16.22
CA ARG A 272 34.13 -19.93 15.30
C ARG A 272 33.29 -21.20 15.33
N LEU A 273 31.97 -21.02 15.24
CA LEU A 273 31.05 -22.14 15.05
C LEU A 273 31.17 -22.66 13.61
N VAL A 274 31.41 -23.95 13.48
CA VAL A 274 31.52 -24.67 12.21
C VAL A 274 30.30 -25.56 12.05
N TYR A 275 29.50 -25.27 11.03
CA TYR A 275 28.35 -26.09 10.63
C TYR A 275 28.72 -26.94 9.43
N THR A 276 28.28 -28.19 9.41
CA THR A 276 28.51 -29.10 8.29
C THR A 276 27.24 -29.87 7.94
N SER A 277 27.07 -30.20 6.66
CA SER A 277 25.92 -30.97 6.18
C SER A 277 26.20 -32.48 6.18
N LYS A 278 25.21 -33.29 6.55
CA LYS A 278 25.18 -34.76 6.42
C LYS A 278 25.27 -35.23 4.98
N SER A 279 24.72 -34.44 4.07
CA SER A 279 24.60 -34.74 2.66
C SER A 279 24.38 -33.44 1.90
N SER A 280 24.71 -33.45 0.61
CA SER A 280 24.55 -32.29 -0.25
C SER A 280 23.09 -31.99 -0.55
N PHE A 281 22.78 -30.69 -0.69
CA PHE A 281 21.49 -30.19 -1.15
C PHE A 281 21.38 -30.33 -2.67
N SER A 282 20.27 -30.88 -3.16
CA SER A 282 19.98 -30.98 -4.60
C SER A 282 19.50 -29.63 -5.18
N PRO A 283 19.39 -29.47 -6.51
CA PRO A 283 18.86 -28.26 -7.13
C PRO A 283 17.43 -27.91 -6.67
N ASP A 284 16.58 -28.91 -6.42
CA ASP A 284 15.20 -28.69 -5.95
C ASP A 284 15.14 -28.18 -4.49
N GLU A 285 16.24 -28.30 -3.76
CA GLU A 285 16.37 -27.91 -2.36
C GLU A 285 17.08 -26.56 -2.19
N PHE A 286 17.33 -25.83 -3.28
CA PHE A 286 18.13 -24.60 -3.27
C PHE A 286 17.57 -23.54 -2.30
N ASN A 287 16.24 -23.39 -2.21
CA ASN A 287 15.59 -22.47 -1.27
C ASN A 287 15.95 -22.80 0.19
N SER A 288 16.02 -24.09 0.54
CA SER A 288 16.39 -24.53 1.90
C SER A 288 17.87 -24.28 2.18
N TRP A 289 18.73 -24.42 1.18
CA TRP A 289 20.15 -24.08 1.32
C TRP A 289 20.35 -22.57 1.52
N TRP A 290 19.65 -21.72 0.77
CA TRP A 290 19.71 -20.27 0.93
C TRP A 290 19.16 -19.81 2.28
N LEU A 291 18.09 -20.44 2.75
CA LEU A 291 17.54 -20.20 4.09
C LEU A 291 18.54 -20.57 5.19
N CYS A 292 19.26 -21.69 5.02
CA CYS A 292 20.37 -22.05 5.91
C CYS A 292 21.47 -20.97 5.89
N PHE A 293 21.88 -20.51 4.71
CA PHE A 293 22.87 -19.45 4.57
C PHE A 293 22.47 -18.15 5.26
N ASP A 294 21.23 -17.69 5.05
CA ASP A 294 20.71 -16.47 5.67
C ASP A 294 20.59 -16.63 7.21
N THR A 295 20.22 -17.82 7.69
CA THR A 295 20.22 -18.15 9.13
C THR A 295 21.63 -18.10 9.72
N LEU A 296 22.64 -18.66 9.05
CA LEU A 296 24.03 -18.61 9.49
C LEU A 296 24.61 -17.19 9.49
N LYS A 297 24.21 -16.35 8.54
CA LYS A 297 24.56 -14.92 8.54
C LYS A 297 23.95 -14.19 9.73
N MET A 298 22.70 -14.49 10.07
CA MET A 298 22.04 -13.94 11.26
C MET A 298 22.80 -14.35 12.54
N ILE A 299 23.15 -15.64 12.67
CA ILE A 299 23.94 -16.15 13.81
C ILE A 299 25.32 -15.47 13.91
N ASP A 300 26.02 -15.31 12.78
CA ASP A 300 27.32 -14.62 12.75
C ASP A 300 27.22 -13.16 13.19
N LYS A 301 26.16 -12.47 12.78
CA LYS A 301 25.88 -11.10 13.21
C LYS A 301 25.61 -11.04 14.71
N GLU A 302 24.75 -11.91 15.22
CA GLU A 302 24.39 -11.96 16.64
C GLU A 302 25.62 -12.23 17.53
N LEU A 303 26.48 -13.19 17.14
CA LEU A 303 27.74 -13.47 17.85
C LEU A 303 28.68 -12.26 17.90
N ARG A 304 28.78 -11.50 16.82
CA ARG A 304 29.60 -10.28 16.76
C ARG A 304 29.03 -9.16 17.60
N ASP A 305 27.71 -8.96 17.54
CA ASP A 305 27.03 -7.92 18.30
C ASP A 305 27.17 -8.20 19.81
N VAL A 306 26.99 -9.46 20.24
CA VAL A 306 27.24 -9.89 21.63
C VAL A 306 28.70 -9.73 22.05
N ASP A 307 29.64 -10.09 21.18
CA ASP A 307 31.07 -9.93 21.44
C ASP A 307 31.46 -8.45 21.66
N SER A 308 30.87 -7.53 20.88
CA SER A 308 30.98 -6.08 21.08
C SER A 308 30.38 -5.64 22.42
N ILE A 309 29.14 -6.05 22.74
CA ILE A 309 28.48 -5.68 24.01
C ILE A 309 29.31 -6.12 25.22
N LEU A 310 29.80 -7.37 25.23
CA LEU A 310 30.61 -7.89 26.32
C LEU A 310 31.96 -7.18 26.41
N GLY A 311 32.59 -6.88 25.28
CA GLY A 311 33.85 -6.14 25.22
C GLY A 311 33.72 -4.72 25.75
N ASP A 312 32.74 -3.96 25.25
CA ASP A 312 32.52 -2.55 25.60
C ASP A 312 32.08 -2.38 27.06
N SER A 313 31.36 -3.37 27.59
CA SER A 313 30.92 -3.38 28.98
C SER A 313 31.90 -4.07 29.96
N GLN A 314 33.10 -4.41 29.49
CA GLN A 314 34.19 -5.02 30.28
C GLN A 314 33.80 -6.36 30.96
N ARG A 315 32.90 -7.12 30.33
CA ARG A 315 32.46 -8.44 30.79
C ARG A 315 33.28 -9.57 30.16
N PRO A 316 33.29 -10.78 30.77
CA PRO A 316 33.95 -11.94 30.17
C PRO A 316 33.35 -12.28 28.79
N ARG A 317 34.18 -12.23 27.76
CA ARG A 317 33.78 -12.54 26.38
C ARG A 317 33.56 -14.03 26.18
N LEU A 318 32.63 -14.38 25.29
CA LEU A 318 32.36 -15.76 24.90
C LEU A 318 33.50 -16.30 24.02
N LYS A 319 33.68 -17.62 23.99
CA LYS A 319 34.73 -18.26 23.20
C LYS A 319 34.37 -18.29 21.71
N ALA A 320 33.09 -18.40 21.37
CA ALA A 320 32.62 -18.24 20.00
C ALA A 320 32.43 -16.76 19.64
N LYS A 321 33.00 -16.31 18.53
CA LYS A 321 32.99 -14.92 18.04
C LYS A 321 32.39 -14.75 16.64
N GLY A 322 31.94 -15.85 16.03
CA GLY A 322 31.33 -15.82 14.69
C GLY A 322 31.16 -17.21 14.09
N VAL A 323 30.70 -17.25 12.84
CA VAL A 323 30.46 -18.48 12.08
C VAL A 323 31.54 -18.67 11.01
N ALA A 324 32.08 -19.88 10.91
CA ALA A 324 33.11 -20.21 9.94
C ALA A 324 32.58 -20.15 8.49
N ALA A 325 33.40 -19.61 7.59
CA ALA A 325 33.14 -19.53 6.14
C ALA A 325 31.88 -18.75 5.68
N VAL A 326 31.06 -18.20 6.59
CA VAL A 326 29.79 -17.53 6.25
C VAL A 326 29.92 -16.34 5.27
N ASN A 327 31.08 -15.67 5.27
CA ASN A 327 31.38 -14.56 4.35
C ASN A 327 32.03 -15.00 3.03
N ASN A 328 32.20 -16.31 2.80
CA ASN A 328 32.75 -16.86 1.58
C ASN A 328 31.92 -18.07 1.15
N ILE A 329 30.99 -17.85 0.21
CA ILE A 329 30.01 -18.86 -0.21
C ILE A 329 30.66 -20.12 -0.81
N ILE A 330 31.84 -19.97 -1.42
CA ILE A 330 32.61 -21.08 -2.00
C ILE A 330 33.19 -21.96 -0.88
N LEU A 331 33.71 -21.35 0.19
CA LEU A 331 34.17 -22.11 1.35
C LEU A 331 32.99 -22.70 2.13
N LEU A 332 31.90 -21.96 2.29
CA LEU A 332 30.73 -22.45 3.00
C LEU A 332 30.09 -23.64 2.29
N SER A 333 29.99 -23.63 0.96
CA SER A 333 29.45 -24.75 0.18
C SER A 333 30.30 -26.03 0.25
N ARG A 334 31.55 -25.95 0.71
CA ARG A 334 32.37 -27.15 1.04
C ARG A 334 31.98 -27.75 2.39
N LEU A 335 31.50 -26.93 3.32
CA LEU A 335 31.02 -27.37 4.62
C LEU A 335 29.54 -27.80 4.55
N ILE A 336 28.74 -27.04 3.79
CA ILE A 336 27.32 -27.25 3.53
C ILE A 336 27.17 -27.62 2.06
N GLY A 337 27.30 -28.92 1.79
CA GLY A 337 27.43 -29.47 0.45
C GLY A 337 26.27 -29.12 -0.47
N THR A 338 26.59 -28.92 -1.75
CA THR A 338 25.62 -28.80 -2.84
C THR A 338 25.94 -29.88 -3.88
N SER A 339 24.93 -30.43 -4.56
CA SER A 339 25.12 -31.49 -5.55
C SER A 339 24.57 -31.06 -6.90
N SER A 340 25.42 -31.04 -7.93
CA SER A 340 25.04 -30.67 -9.30
C SER A 340 24.60 -29.22 -9.49
N TRP A 341 24.91 -28.33 -8.55
CA TRP A 341 24.75 -26.88 -8.67
C TRP A 341 25.78 -26.17 -7.80
N LEU A 342 25.97 -24.87 -8.02
CA LEU A 342 26.85 -24.03 -7.22
C LEU A 342 26.04 -22.84 -6.70
N PRO A 343 26.10 -22.54 -5.39
CA PRO A 343 25.46 -21.36 -4.85
C PRO A 343 26.24 -20.13 -5.29
N VAL A 344 25.59 -19.27 -6.05
CA VAL A 344 26.10 -17.96 -6.43
C VAL A 344 25.12 -16.93 -5.90
N ASP A 345 25.59 -16.00 -5.07
CA ASP A 345 24.77 -14.89 -4.57
C ASP A 345 24.55 -13.89 -5.71
N THR A 346 23.64 -14.24 -6.62
CA THR A 346 23.19 -13.39 -7.72
C THR A 346 21.92 -12.65 -7.34
N LYS A 347 21.80 -12.18 -6.07
CA LYS A 347 20.77 -11.18 -5.76
C LYS A 347 21.02 -10.00 -6.70
N ILE A 348 19.99 -9.61 -7.47
CA ILE A 348 20.08 -8.43 -8.34
C ILE A 348 20.33 -7.25 -7.42
N HIS A 349 21.58 -6.83 -7.34
CA HIS A 349 21.97 -5.73 -6.49
C HIS A 349 21.76 -4.45 -7.28
N VAL A 350 20.87 -3.59 -6.80
CA VAL A 350 20.80 -2.22 -7.30
C VAL A 350 21.99 -1.46 -6.70
N GLY A 351 23.17 -1.67 -7.28
CA GLY A 351 24.41 -1.07 -6.79
C GLY A 351 24.45 0.46 -6.86
N ASN A 352 23.48 1.08 -7.54
CA ASN A 352 23.32 2.51 -7.58
C ASN A 352 21.83 2.88 -7.63
N VAL A 353 21.18 2.86 -6.47
CA VAL A 353 19.79 3.32 -6.31
C VAL A 353 19.63 4.74 -6.81
N ALA A 354 20.63 5.62 -6.63
CA ALA A 354 20.59 6.99 -7.15
C ALA A 354 20.43 7.04 -8.68
N LYS A 355 21.20 6.23 -9.41
CA LYS A 355 21.11 6.12 -10.87
C LYS A 355 19.80 5.46 -11.30
N LEU A 356 19.32 4.47 -10.54
CA LEU A 356 18.06 3.81 -10.81
C LEU A 356 16.87 4.77 -10.60
N VAL A 357 16.84 5.52 -9.51
CA VAL A 357 15.85 6.60 -9.26
C VAL A 357 15.93 7.66 -10.35
N LYS A 358 17.12 8.08 -10.75
CA LYS A 358 17.30 9.07 -11.82
C LYS A 358 16.78 8.57 -13.17
N ASN A 359 17.01 7.29 -13.49
CA ASN A 359 16.63 6.69 -14.75
C ASN A 359 15.16 6.27 -14.75
N LEU A 360 14.75 5.42 -13.81
CA LEU A 360 13.39 4.92 -13.65
C LEU A 360 12.49 5.96 -12.99
N GLY A 361 12.73 6.32 -11.72
CA GLY A 361 11.91 7.26 -10.95
C GLY A 361 11.95 8.74 -11.39
N GLY A 362 12.58 9.05 -12.53
CA GLY A 362 12.66 10.38 -13.14
C GLY A 362 11.93 10.43 -14.49
N GLU A 363 12.64 10.88 -15.55
CA GLU A 363 12.05 11.10 -16.89
C GLU A 363 11.39 9.86 -17.51
N GLN A 364 11.76 8.63 -17.12
CA GLN A 364 11.23 7.40 -17.75
C GLN A 364 9.95 6.85 -17.10
N LEU A 365 9.75 6.91 -15.77
CA LEU A 365 8.45 6.54 -15.15
C LEU A 365 7.43 7.68 -15.19
N TYR A 366 7.89 8.91 -14.97
CA TYR A 366 7.01 10.06 -14.76
C TYR A 366 6.99 11.02 -15.95
N GLY A 367 7.76 10.74 -17.00
CA GLY A 367 7.94 11.65 -18.12
C GLY A 367 8.65 12.94 -17.70
N LYS A 368 8.52 13.99 -18.53
CA LYS A 368 9.01 15.34 -18.23
C LYS A 368 8.08 16.12 -17.27
N ASN A 369 7.21 15.44 -16.53
CA ASN A 369 6.24 16.11 -15.65
C ASN A 369 6.90 16.54 -14.34
N ILE A 370 7.19 17.83 -14.24
CA ILE A 370 7.87 18.43 -13.07
C ILE A 370 6.99 18.49 -11.81
N MET A 371 5.68 18.23 -11.93
CA MET A 371 4.71 18.30 -10.83
C MET A 371 4.62 17.01 -10.00
N VAL A 372 5.18 15.90 -10.48
CA VAL A 372 5.12 14.61 -9.80
C VAL A 372 5.64 14.67 -8.36
N PRO A 373 6.79 15.29 -8.04
CA PRO A 373 7.27 15.30 -6.67
C PRO A 373 6.33 16.01 -5.71
N LEU A 374 5.64 17.08 -6.15
CA LEU A 374 4.63 17.75 -5.35
C LEU A 374 3.45 16.81 -5.06
N ARG A 375 2.95 16.13 -6.11
CA ARG A 375 1.86 15.16 -5.99
C ARG A 375 2.20 14.04 -5.01
N GLU A 376 3.36 13.41 -5.16
CA GLU A 376 3.78 12.29 -4.32
C GLU A 376 3.98 12.71 -2.86
N LEU A 377 4.56 13.89 -2.62
CA LEU A 377 4.72 14.43 -1.27
C LEU A 377 3.35 14.69 -0.62
N ILE A 378 2.45 15.39 -1.29
CA ILE A 378 1.11 15.68 -0.75
C ILE A 378 0.35 14.36 -0.51
N GLN A 379 0.43 13.40 -1.43
CA GLN A 379 -0.25 12.11 -1.28
C GLN A 379 0.25 11.32 -0.07
N ASN A 380 1.57 11.24 0.12
CA ASN A 380 2.16 10.57 1.29
C ASN A 380 1.75 11.27 2.60
N SER A 381 1.74 12.60 2.58
CA SER A 381 1.23 13.42 3.67
C SER A 381 -0.25 13.17 3.96
N CYS A 382 -1.09 13.02 2.93
CA CYS A 382 -2.50 12.65 3.10
C CYS A 382 -2.67 11.24 3.68
N ASP A 383 -1.87 10.26 3.24
CA ASP A 383 -1.88 8.91 3.80
C ASP A 383 -1.50 8.92 5.29
N ALA A 384 -0.49 9.71 5.68
CA ALA A 384 -0.10 9.88 7.08
C ALA A 384 -1.20 10.56 7.93
N VAL A 385 -1.91 11.54 7.37
CA VAL A 385 -3.06 12.19 8.01
C VAL A 385 -4.22 11.21 8.18
N ARG A 386 -4.57 10.44 7.14
CA ARG A 386 -5.63 9.42 7.20
C ARG A 386 -5.30 8.34 8.23
N ALA A 387 -4.04 7.92 8.32
CA ALA A 387 -3.62 6.94 9.32
C ALA A 387 -3.88 7.46 10.73
N ARG A 388 -3.48 8.71 11.01
CA ARG A 388 -3.71 9.32 12.32
C ARG A 388 -5.19 9.54 12.61
N ARG A 389 -5.93 10.06 11.63
CA ARG A 389 -7.38 10.27 11.71
C ARG A 389 -8.11 8.98 12.09
N THR A 390 -7.71 7.87 11.45
CA THR A 390 -8.27 6.54 11.71
C THR A 390 -7.92 6.06 13.13
N LEU A 391 -6.67 6.24 13.57
CA LEU A 391 -6.23 5.83 14.90
C LEU A 391 -6.92 6.60 16.04
N GLU A 392 -6.98 7.93 15.93
CA GLU A 392 -7.55 8.82 16.96
C GLU A 392 -9.08 8.94 16.86
N GLY A 393 -9.70 8.41 15.80
CA GLY A 393 -11.16 8.51 15.59
C GLY A 393 -11.62 9.94 15.30
N GLU A 394 -10.76 10.71 14.64
CA GLU A 394 -11.02 12.12 14.31
C GLU A 394 -12.06 12.27 13.18
N ASP A 395 -12.66 13.46 13.08
CA ASP A 395 -13.64 13.78 12.05
C ASP A 395 -13.09 13.53 10.62
N PRO A 396 -13.90 13.07 9.65
CA PRO A 396 -13.46 12.88 8.26
C PRO A 396 -12.82 14.12 7.61
N SER A 397 -13.13 15.33 8.08
CA SER A 397 -12.54 16.58 7.61
C SER A 397 -11.24 16.98 8.33
N TRP A 398 -10.88 16.27 9.40
CA TRP A 398 -9.70 16.56 10.23
C TRP A 398 -8.39 16.29 9.48
N GLY A 399 -7.40 17.10 9.83
CA GLY A 399 -6.04 16.99 9.32
C GLY A 399 -5.75 17.97 8.19
N ARG A 400 -4.47 18.32 8.07
CA ARG A 400 -4.01 19.35 7.14
C ARG A 400 -2.63 19.01 6.59
N VAL A 401 -2.46 19.29 5.31
CA VAL A 401 -1.14 19.38 4.67
C VAL A 401 -0.87 20.84 4.32
N THR A 402 0.33 21.33 4.61
CA THR A 402 0.77 22.69 4.30
C THR A 402 1.92 22.65 3.30
N VAL A 403 1.73 23.30 2.15
CA VAL A 403 2.77 23.45 1.12
C VAL A 403 3.39 24.84 1.24
N ARG A 404 4.68 24.92 1.52
CA ARG A 404 5.42 26.19 1.63
C ARG A 404 6.40 26.39 0.50
N ILE A 405 6.47 27.62 0.00
CA ILE A 405 7.56 28.08 -0.86
C ILE A 405 8.41 29.10 -0.10
N GLY A 406 9.71 29.10 -0.35
CA GLY A 406 10.62 30.00 0.33
C GLY A 406 12.02 29.99 -0.27
N SER A 407 12.85 30.90 0.23
CA SER A 407 14.28 30.89 -0.04
C SER A 407 15.05 31.16 1.25
N ASP A 408 16.14 30.43 1.44
CA ASP A 408 17.07 30.65 2.55
C ASP A 408 18.52 30.60 2.06
N LYS A 409 19.49 30.61 2.98
CA LYS A 409 20.93 30.59 2.67
C LYS A 409 21.37 29.35 1.87
N SER A 410 20.58 28.27 1.90
CA SER A 410 20.82 27.03 1.15
C SER A 410 20.20 27.05 -0.25
N GLY A 411 19.33 28.01 -0.55
CA GLY A 411 18.66 28.17 -1.85
C GLY A 411 17.14 28.25 -1.76
N THR A 412 16.50 28.22 -2.93
CA THR A 412 15.04 28.18 -3.08
C THR A 412 14.51 26.77 -2.81
N PHE A 413 13.39 26.66 -2.11
CA PHE A 413 12.81 25.37 -1.73
C PHE A 413 11.29 25.33 -1.88
N ILE A 414 10.79 24.09 -1.97
CA ILE A 414 9.40 23.74 -1.65
C ILE A 414 9.43 22.83 -0.42
N GLU A 415 8.49 23.03 0.49
CA GLU A 415 8.30 22.24 1.68
C GLU A 415 6.87 21.73 1.76
N VAL A 416 6.69 20.48 2.16
CA VAL A 416 5.37 19.88 2.43
C VAL A 416 5.38 19.37 3.86
N GLU A 417 4.44 19.85 4.67
CA GLU A 417 4.28 19.46 6.08
C GLU A 417 2.87 18.90 6.32
N ASP A 418 2.79 17.72 6.91
CA ASP A 418 1.55 17.15 7.44
C ASP A 418 1.54 17.12 8.96
N ASN A 419 0.33 17.11 9.53
CA ASN A 419 0.09 16.85 10.94
C ASN A 419 -0.32 15.37 11.21
N GLY A 420 0.14 14.45 10.35
CA GLY A 420 -0.21 13.03 10.39
C GLY A 420 0.53 12.25 11.48
N VAL A 421 0.69 10.95 11.25
CA VAL A 421 1.29 10.03 12.23
C VAL A 421 2.76 10.28 12.52
N GLY A 422 3.53 10.77 11.54
CA GLY A 422 4.99 10.86 11.62
C GLY A 422 5.68 9.50 11.65
N MET A 423 7.00 9.49 11.82
CA MET A 423 7.84 8.28 11.75
C MET A 423 8.71 8.10 12.99
N SER A 424 8.91 6.85 13.40
CA SER A 424 9.97 6.48 14.34
C SER A 424 11.34 6.51 13.66
N THR A 425 12.42 6.39 14.45
CA THR A 425 13.78 6.28 13.87
C THR A 425 13.92 5.00 13.03
N THR A 426 13.27 3.91 13.43
CA THR A 426 13.25 2.62 12.71
C THR A 426 12.61 2.79 11.33
N VAL A 427 11.44 3.41 11.25
CA VAL A 427 10.77 3.67 9.98
C VAL A 427 11.59 4.63 9.11
N LEU A 428 12.10 5.72 9.68
CA LEU A 428 12.86 6.76 8.98
C LEU A 428 14.19 6.25 8.38
N SER A 429 14.84 5.28 9.03
CA SER A 429 16.14 4.74 8.61
C SER A 429 16.06 3.40 7.85
N GLY A 430 14.91 2.74 7.88
CA GLY A 430 14.63 1.51 7.13
C GLY A 430 13.56 1.72 6.05
N PRO A 431 12.30 1.31 6.26
CA PRO A 431 11.26 1.30 5.23
C PRO A 431 11.02 2.60 4.46
N PHE A 432 11.22 3.77 5.08
CA PHE A 432 11.12 5.05 4.38
C PHE A 432 12.15 5.20 3.25
N LEU A 433 13.31 4.55 3.40
CA LEU A 433 14.44 4.56 2.46
C LEU A 433 14.49 3.31 1.58
N ASP A 434 13.55 2.37 1.73
CA ASP A 434 13.45 1.19 0.88
C ASP A 434 12.79 1.54 -0.45
N PHE A 435 13.56 1.47 -1.54
CA PHE A 435 13.05 1.75 -2.88
C PHE A 435 12.18 0.59 -3.38
N GLY A 436 10.92 0.87 -3.71
CA GLY A 436 10.02 -0.12 -4.31
C GLY A 436 9.18 -0.94 -3.33
N THR A 437 9.28 -0.64 -2.02
CA THR A 437 8.53 -1.34 -0.98
C THR A 437 7.65 -0.35 -0.23
N SER A 438 6.36 -0.66 -0.07
CA SER A 438 5.45 0.14 0.76
C SER A 438 5.58 -0.25 2.22
N PHE A 439 5.67 0.75 3.12
CA PHE A 439 5.56 0.54 4.57
C PHE A 439 4.15 0.06 4.98
N TRP A 440 3.11 0.57 4.32
CA TRP A 440 1.72 0.23 4.63
C TRP A 440 1.43 -1.24 4.35
N GLY A 441 0.84 -1.94 5.33
CA GLY A 441 0.50 -3.37 5.25
C GLY A 441 1.64 -4.31 5.64
N THR A 442 2.75 -3.80 6.17
CA THR A 442 3.86 -4.62 6.71
C THR A 442 3.64 -4.92 8.19
N ASN A 443 4.26 -5.99 8.73
CA ASN A 443 4.21 -6.29 10.17
C ASN A 443 4.72 -5.11 11.01
N LEU A 444 5.75 -4.40 10.53
CA LEU A 444 6.26 -3.21 11.21
C LEU A 444 5.20 -2.10 11.29
N MET A 445 4.29 -1.99 10.31
CA MET A 445 3.16 -1.06 10.40
C MET A 445 2.20 -1.43 11.53
N HIS A 446 1.96 -2.72 11.78
CA HIS A 446 1.15 -3.17 12.92
C HIS A 446 1.86 -2.90 14.26
N ASP A 447 3.19 -3.06 14.31
CA ASP A 447 3.99 -2.75 15.50
C ASP A 447 4.02 -1.23 15.78
N GLU A 448 4.18 -0.43 14.74
CA GLU A 448 4.24 1.04 14.83
C GLU A 448 2.85 1.66 15.05
N PHE A 449 1.80 1.08 14.48
CA PHE A 449 0.44 1.62 14.51
C PHE A 449 -0.60 0.53 14.85
N PRO A 450 -0.60 0.01 16.10
CA PRO A 450 -1.54 -1.01 16.49
C PRO A 450 -3.00 -0.54 16.33
N GLY A 451 -3.80 -1.34 15.65
CA GLY A 451 -5.23 -1.15 15.44
C GLY A 451 -5.56 -0.36 14.17
N LEU A 452 -4.55 0.07 13.42
CA LEU A 452 -4.75 0.90 12.24
C LEU A 452 -5.49 0.14 11.13
N GLU A 453 -5.09 -1.10 10.88
CA GLU A 453 -5.64 -1.91 9.79
C GLU A 453 -7.07 -2.38 10.08
N SER A 454 -7.32 -2.82 11.31
CA SER A 454 -8.65 -3.22 11.80
C SER A 454 -9.66 -2.08 11.81
N LYS A 455 -9.21 -0.85 12.06
CA LYS A 455 -10.05 0.35 11.96
C LYS A 455 -10.34 0.79 10.51
N GLY A 456 -9.91 0.03 9.51
CA GLY A 456 -10.29 0.24 8.11
C GLY A 456 -9.38 1.17 7.32
N PHE A 457 -8.15 1.42 7.78
CA PHE A 457 -7.19 2.23 7.02
C PHE A 457 -6.81 1.57 5.68
N SER A 458 -6.69 2.41 4.65
CA SER A 458 -6.14 2.05 3.34
C SER A 458 -5.30 3.19 2.80
N SER A 459 -4.06 2.90 2.38
CA SER A 459 -3.19 3.89 1.75
C SER A 459 -3.52 4.08 0.28
N THR A 460 -3.35 5.32 -0.21
CA THR A 460 -3.36 5.62 -1.64
C THR A 460 -2.04 5.20 -2.28
N GLY A 461 -0.91 5.38 -1.59
CA GLY A 461 0.41 4.91 -2.02
C GLY A 461 0.55 3.38 -1.95
N LYS A 462 1.10 2.76 -3.01
CA LYS A 462 1.29 1.29 -3.10
C LYS A 462 2.72 0.83 -3.44
N TYR A 463 3.54 1.68 -4.05
CA TYR A 463 4.77 1.26 -4.75
C TYR A 463 6.08 1.64 -4.05
N GLY A 464 6.07 2.45 -2.98
CA GLY A 464 7.30 2.79 -2.25
C GLY A 464 8.33 3.62 -3.05
N VAL A 465 7.90 4.43 -4.02
CA VAL A 465 8.79 5.23 -4.88
C VAL A 465 8.56 6.75 -4.76
N GLY A 466 7.53 7.19 -4.03
CA GLY A 466 7.08 8.58 -4.01
C GLY A 466 8.12 9.57 -3.48
N PHE A 467 8.76 9.27 -2.35
CA PHE A 467 9.81 10.13 -1.77
C PHE A 467 10.98 10.36 -2.74
N PHE A 468 11.38 9.32 -3.48
CA PHE A 468 12.52 9.39 -4.39
C PHE A 468 12.29 10.32 -5.59
N SER A 469 11.04 10.62 -5.94
CA SER A 469 10.72 11.62 -6.98
C SER A 469 11.22 13.02 -6.61
N THR A 470 11.41 13.35 -5.32
CA THR A 470 11.92 14.66 -4.87
C THR A 470 13.30 15.00 -5.44
N PHE A 471 14.12 13.99 -5.75
CA PHE A 471 15.43 14.18 -6.36
C PHE A 471 15.36 14.63 -7.83
N MET A 472 14.17 14.70 -8.43
CA MET A 472 13.94 15.39 -9.71
C MET A 472 14.05 16.93 -9.57
N TRP A 473 13.76 17.48 -8.39
CA TRP A 473 13.86 18.93 -8.13
C TRP A 473 15.27 19.33 -7.70
N GLY A 474 15.90 18.55 -6.83
CA GLY A 474 17.30 18.77 -6.45
C GLY A 474 17.86 17.74 -5.49
N GLU A 475 19.15 17.87 -5.22
CA GLU A 475 19.92 16.89 -4.46
C GLU A 475 19.82 17.08 -2.95
N LYS A 476 19.50 18.30 -2.49
CA LYS A 476 19.43 18.61 -1.07
C LYS A 476 17.99 18.48 -0.56
N VAL A 477 17.75 17.51 0.32
CA VAL A 477 16.44 17.20 0.91
C VAL A 477 16.58 17.09 2.43
N SER A 478 15.66 17.69 3.17
CA SER A 478 15.58 17.58 4.63
C SER A 478 14.22 17.00 5.01
N VAL A 479 14.22 15.94 5.80
CA VAL A 479 13.03 15.29 6.35
C VAL A 479 13.05 15.51 7.87
N THR A 480 12.11 16.28 8.37
CA THR A 480 11.88 16.44 9.82
C THR A 480 10.63 15.67 10.19
N THR A 481 10.70 14.78 11.18
CA THR A 481 9.53 13.95 11.54
C THR A 481 9.47 13.68 13.03
N ARG A 482 8.24 13.50 13.51
CA ARG A 482 7.95 13.11 14.90
C ARG A 482 6.68 12.28 14.93
N ARG A 483 6.74 11.12 15.59
CA ARG A 483 5.55 10.37 15.98
C ARG A 483 4.60 11.25 16.78
N PHE A 484 3.32 11.30 16.41
CA PHE A 484 2.37 12.21 17.04
C PHE A 484 2.24 12.05 18.57
N GLU A 485 2.48 10.83 19.08
CA GLU A 485 2.45 10.44 20.49
C GLU A 485 3.72 10.86 21.28
N ASP A 486 4.82 11.13 20.59
CA ASP A 486 6.11 11.42 21.24
C ASP A 486 6.23 12.87 21.75
N SER A 487 7.17 13.11 22.65
CA SER A 487 7.52 14.49 23.05
C SER A 487 8.08 15.29 21.86
N ARG A 488 7.90 16.62 21.86
CA ARG A 488 8.45 17.51 20.81
C ARG A 488 9.97 17.39 20.65
N GLN A 489 10.68 17.11 21.74
CA GLN A 489 12.14 16.94 21.76
C GLN A 489 12.58 15.67 21.02
N SER A 490 11.69 14.70 20.83
CA SER A 490 11.95 13.48 20.06
C SER A 490 11.96 13.70 18.54
N THR A 491 11.72 14.93 18.06
CA THR A 491 11.74 15.27 16.64
C THR A 491 13.12 14.96 16.04
N LYS A 492 13.16 14.18 14.95
CA LYS A 492 14.39 13.84 14.23
C LYS A 492 14.48 14.61 12.91
N VAL A 493 15.69 14.86 12.45
CA VAL A 493 15.99 15.46 11.15
C VAL A 493 16.95 14.56 10.37
N LEU A 494 16.51 14.08 9.21
CA LEU A 494 17.32 13.36 8.23
C LEU A 494 17.64 14.29 7.05
N VAL A 495 18.92 14.51 6.77
CA VAL A 495 19.38 15.45 5.74
C VAL A 495 20.20 14.74 4.67
N PHE A 496 19.75 14.84 3.43
CA PHE A 496 20.51 14.51 2.23
C PHE A 496 21.17 15.79 1.71
N GLN A 497 22.50 15.83 1.66
CA GLN A 497 23.23 17.01 1.18
C GLN A 497 23.51 16.96 -0.33
N LYS A 498 23.79 15.77 -0.87
CA LYS A 498 24.17 15.55 -2.28
C LYS A 498 23.41 14.36 -2.89
N GLY A 499 22.10 14.36 -2.68
CA GLY A 499 21.21 13.33 -3.18
C GLY A 499 21.46 11.98 -2.52
N LEU A 500 21.17 10.92 -3.27
CA LEU A 500 21.29 9.53 -2.84
C LEU A 500 22.71 8.95 -3.01
N SER A 501 23.67 9.77 -3.47
CA SER A 501 25.05 9.32 -3.69
C SER A 501 25.90 9.35 -2.42
N ASP A 502 25.52 10.20 -1.45
CA ASP A 502 26.19 10.35 -0.16
C ASP A 502 25.31 9.79 0.97
N ARG A 503 25.94 9.44 2.10
CA ARG A 503 25.20 9.03 3.30
C ARG A 503 24.46 10.23 3.91
N PRO A 504 23.17 10.10 4.25
CA PRO A 504 22.45 11.17 4.91
C PRO A 504 22.91 11.36 6.36
N LEU A 505 22.68 12.57 6.89
CA LEU A 505 22.89 12.90 8.30
C LEU A 505 21.57 12.75 9.05
N LEU A 506 21.51 11.86 10.04
CA LEU A 506 20.43 11.79 11.01
C LEU A 506 20.85 12.50 12.31
N ARG A 507 20.03 13.42 12.82
CA ARG A 507 20.28 14.15 14.06
C ARG A 507 18.98 14.49 14.79
N ASP A 508 19.11 14.89 16.05
CA ASP A 508 18.03 15.57 16.77
C ASP A 508 17.72 16.93 16.15
N ALA A 509 16.45 17.30 16.20
CA ALA A 509 15.98 18.61 15.78
C ALA A 509 16.42 19.69 16.78
N LEU A 510 16.69 20.89 16.28
CA LEU A 510 16.79 22.09 17.10
C LEU A 510 15.39 22.53 17.54
N GLU A 511 15.27 23.34 18.60
CA GLU A 511 13.96 23.77 19.12
C GLU A 511 13.06 24.47 18.09
N ASN A 512 13.66 25.24 17.18
CA ASN A 512 12.95 25.91 16.08
C ASN A 512 12.54 24.97 14.94
N GLU A 513 13.04 23.73 14.94
CA GLU A 513 12.71 22.70 13.96
C GLU A 513 11.64 21.73 14.47
N TYR A 514 11.26 21.79 15.75
CA TYR A 514 10.30 20.87 16.35
C TYR A 514 8.96 20.83 15.60
N VAL A 515 8.50 19.61 15.33
CA VAL A 515 7.17 19.35 14.77
C VAL A 515 6.17 19.41 15.93
N LYS A 516 5.29 20.42 15.91
CA LYS A 516 4.43 20.74 17.04
C LYS A 516 3.36 19.69 17.29
N ASP A 517 2.57 19.38 16.25
CA ASP A 517 1.36 18.56 16.39
C ASP A 517 1.60 17.09 16.07
N GLY A 518 2.75 16.75 15.49
CA GLY A 518 3.08 15.41 14.99
C GLY A 518 3.17 15.45 13.47
N GLY A 519 3.64 14.37 12.84
CA GLY A 519 3.70 14.27 11.39
C GLY A 519 5.10 14.50 10.82
N THR A 520 5.15 14.83 9.54
CA THR A 520 6.39 14.95 8.78
C THR A 520 6.42 16.24 7.97
N ARG A 521 7.61 16.86 7.93
CA ARG A 521 7.93 18.02 7.09
C ARG A 521 9.09 17.66 6.17
N ILE A 522 8.87 17.68 4.87
CA ILE A 522 9.88 17.43 3.85
C ILE A 522 10.16 18.71 3.09
N ARG A 523 11.40 19.19 3.16
CA ARG A 523 11.90 20.37 2.42
C ARG A 523 12.87 19.93 1.34
N VAL A 524 12.60 20.36 0.10
CA VAL A 524 13.40 20.05 -1.09
C VAL A 524 13.97 21.34 -1.66
N TYR A 525 15.29 21.41 -1.75
CA TYR A 525 16.00 22.54 -2.35
C TYR A 525 16.22 22.32 -3.84
N PHE A 526 15.92 23.33 -4.65
CA PHE A 526 16.04 23.23 -6.09
C PHE A 526 17.49 23.32 -6.56
N SER A 527 17.89 22.37 -7.40
CA SER A 527 19.21 22.34 -8.05
C SER A 527 19.42 23.49 -9.03
N SER A 528 18.35 24.00 -9.64
CA SER A 528 18.41 25.14 -10.56
C SER A 528 17.16 26.02 -10.45
N SER A 529 17.35 27.32 -10.66
CA SER A 529 16.24 28.29 -10.73
C SER A 529 15.34 28.05 -11.95
N GLN A 530 15.84 27.36 -12.98
CA GLN A 530 15.04 26.97 -14.15
C GLN A 530 14.04 25.87 -13.79
N THR A 531 14.48 24.85 -13.05
CA THR A 531 13.61 23.77 -12.55
C THR A 531 12.50 24.33 -11.67
N TYR A 532 12.85 25.24 -10.76
CA TYR A 532 11.86 25.95 -9.93
C TYR A 532 10.85 26.74 -10.78
N ARG A 533 11.32 27.55 -11.74
CA ARG A 533 10.43 28.36 -12.60
C ARG A 533 9.49 27.53 -13.47
N LYS A 534 9.91 26.32 -13.90
CA LYS A 534 9.06 25.40 -14.68
C LYS A 534 7.81 24.92 -13.93
N ILE A 535 7.83 24.94 -12.59
CA ILE A 535 6.64 24.61 -11.79
C ILE A 535 5.54 25.67 -12.01
N PHE A 536 5.93 26.93 -12.13
CA PHE A 536 5.01 28.05 -12.27
C PHE A 536 4.68 28.41 -13.73
N SER A 537 5.48 27.91 -14.69
CA SER A 537 5.36 28.20 -16.11
C SER A 537 5.64 26.97 -16.97
N GLU A 538 4.61 26.39 -17.60
CA GLU A 538 4.82 25.34 -18.61
C GLU A 538 5.29 25.92 -19.95
N ASN A 539 4.94 27.17 -20.28
CA ASN A 539 5.19 27.82 -21.57
C ASN A 539 5.61 29.29 -21.46
N TYR A 540 6.55 29.69 -20.59
CA TYR A 540 7.17 31.05 -20.48
C TYR A 540 6.24 32.29 -20.37
N HIS A 541 4.92 32.15 -20.52
CA HIS A 541 3.92 33.21 -20.61
C HIS A 541 2.85 33.14 -19.51
N ASP A 542 2.70 31.99 -18.86
CA ASP A 542 1.81 31.80 -17.70
C ASP A 542 2.61 31.89 -16.39
N ASN A 543 2.14 32.70 -15.45
CA ASN A 543 2.70 32.81 -14.09
C ASN A 543 1.61 32.45 -13.08
N LEU A 544 1.42 31.15 -12.82
CA LEU A 544 0.55 30.70 -11.74
C LEU A 544 1.24 30.89 -10.39
N ARG A 545 0.46 31.10 -9.34
CA ARG A 545 0.92 31.05 -7.95
C ARG A 545 0.87 29.62 -7.38
N ILE A 546 1.59 29.37 -6.27
CA ILE A 546 1.61 28.03 -5.65
C ILE A 546 0.23 27.57 -5.18
N ASP A 547 -0.60 28.47 -4.68
CA ASP A 547 -1.99 28.17 -4.26
C ASP A 547 -2.84 27.68 -5.43
N GLN A 548 -2.71 28.33 -6.59
CA GLN A 548 -3.40 27.95 -7.82
C GLN A 548 -2.93 26.60 -8.34
N ILE A 549 -1.62 26.35 -8.31
CA ILE A 549 -1.04 25.06 -8.72
C ILE A 549 -1.51 23.93 -7.81
N VAL A 550 -1.51 24.15 -6.50
CA VAL A 550 -1.98 23.17 -5.52
C VAL A 550 -3.48 22.93 -5.67
N GLU A 551 -4.29 23.97 -5.89
CA GLU A 551 -5.73 23.85 -6.15
C GLU A 551 -6.03 23.03 -7.41
N ASP A 552 -5.27 23.26 -8.49
CA ASP A 552 -5.41 22.53 -9.75
C ASP A 552 -5.01 21.06 -9.61
N LEU A 553 -3.93 20.81 -8.86
CA LEU A 553 -3.39 19.47 -8.62
C LEU A 553 -4.31 18.64 -7.70
N CYS A 554 -4.84 19.26 -6.65
CA CYS A 554 -5.53 18.61 -5.52
C CYS A 554 -7.04 18.78 -5.58
N SER A 555 -7.68 18.39 -6.69
CA SER A 555 -9.05 18.81 -6.96
C SER A 555 -10.13 18.16 -6.08
N CYS A 556 -9.89 16.94 -5.58
CA CYS A 556 -10.88 16.11 -4.87
C CYS A 556 -10.35 15.47 -3.58
N LEU A 557 -9.41 16.11 -2.88
CA LEU A 557 -8.83 15.55 -1.66
C LEU A 557 -9.80 15.55 -0.47
N ASP A 558 -9.71 14.50 0.34
CA ASP A 558 -10.36 14.30 1.64
C ASP A 558 -9.51 14.86 2.81
N VAL A 559 -8.45 15.60 2.51
CA VAL A 559 -7.58 16.27 3.48
C VAL A 559 -7.48 17.73 3.07
N SER A 560 -7.54 18.64 4.05
CA SER A 560 -7.42 20.07 3.78
C SER A 560 -5.99 20.45 3.43
N ILE A 561 -5.81 21.25 2.38
CA ILE A 561 -4.49 21.74 1.95
C ILE A 561 -4.40 23.25 2.17
N ALA A 562 -3.32 23.67 2.82
CA ALA A 562 -2.94 25.07 2.96
C ALA A 562 -1.67 25.36 2.17
N THR A 563 -1.50 26.61 1.76
CA THR A 563 -0.25 27.09 1.17
C THR A 563 0.28 28.28 1.94
N GLU A 564 1.60 28.43 1.95
CA GLU A 564 2.30 29.55 2.56
C GLU A 564 3.48 29.99 1.68
N ASP A 565 3.56 31.27 1.35
CA ASP A 565 4.73 31.86 0.71
C ASP A 565 5.52 32.64 1.76
N LEU A 566 6.64 32.06 2.17
CA LEU A 566 7.50 32.61 3.21
C LEU A 566 8.22 33.89 2.76
N ASN A 567 8.27 34.18 1.45
CA ASN A 567 8.88 35.41 0.95
C ASN A 567 7.92 36.61 1.03
N THR A 568 6.62 36.37 0.88
CA THR A 568 5.58 37.42 0.90
C THR A 568 4.79 37.47 2.20
N GLY A 569 4.79 36.38 2.98
CA GLY A 569 3.97 36.20 4.18
C GLY A 569 2.52 35.80 3.89
N GLU A 570 2.16 35.56 2.62
CA GLU A 570 0.83 35.12 2.26
C GLU A 570 0.59 33.66 2.71
N SER A 571 -0.52 33.40 3.38
CA SER A 571 -0.95 32.03 3.71
C SER A 571 -2.46 31.86 3.63
N GLY A 572 -2.92 30.66 3.33
CA GLY A 572 -4.35 30.36 3.23
C GLY A 572 -4.65 28.89 3.02
N VAL A 573 -5.87 28.48 3.39
CA VAL A 573 -6.41 27.16 3.05
C VAL A 573 -6.97 27.24 1.63
N VAL A 574 -6.43 26.43 0.73
CA VAL A 574 -6.73 26.45 -0.72
C VAL A 574 -7.71 25.34 -1.11
N VAL A 575 -7.64 24.20 -0.44
CA VAL A 575 -8.56 23.07 -0.61
C VAL A 575 -9.02 22.65 0.77
N ARG A 576 -10.34 22.53 0.98
CA ARG A 576 -10.90 21.95 2.20
C ARG A 576 -11.28 20.50 1.93
N ALA A 577 -11.10 19.65 2.93
CA ALA A 577 -11.44 18.23 2.83
C ALA A 577 -12.86 18.03 2.30
N ASN A 578 -12.99 17.29 1.18
CA ASN A 578 -14.26 16.96 0.52
C ASN A 578 -15.12 18.16 0.06
N ASP A 579 -14.57 19.38 0.01
CA ASP A 579 -15.33 20.58 -0.34
C ASP A 579 -15.95 20.55 -1.74
N TRP A 580 -15.27 19.89 -2.68
CA TRP A 580 -15.67 19.76 -4.07
C TRP A 580 -17.07 19.17 -4.25
N LYS A 581 -17.54 18.35 -3.29
CA LYS A 581 -18.89 17.77 -3.27
C LYS A 581 -19.98 18.83 -3.08
N SER A 582 -19.66 19.97 -2.47
CA SER A 582 -20.63 21.02 -2.11
C SER A 582 -20.22 22.45 -2.51
N LEU A 583 -19.11 22.64 -3.23
CA LEU A 583 -18.72 23.96 -3.75
C LEU A 583 -19.85 24.64 -4.53
N GLU A 584 -19.99 25.94 -4.33
CA GLU A 584 -20.87 26.81 -5.13
C GLU A 584 -20.43 26.86 -6.60
N ALA A 585 -21.37 27.12 -7.50
CA ALA A 585 -21.19 26.94 -8.94
C ALA A 585 -19.90 27.57 -9.51
N ASN A 586 -19.61 28.85 -9.19
CA ASN A 586 -18.42 29.53 -9.74
C ASN A 586 -17.10 28.97 -9.18
N ALA A 587 -17.06 28.66 -7.87
CA ALA A 587 -15.90 28.03 -7.25
C ALA A 587 -15.68 26.60 -7.79
N PHE A 588 -16.78 25.87 -8.01
CA PHE A 588 -16.76 24.55 -8.63
C PHE A 588 -16.23 24.60 -10.08
N LEU A 589 -16.69 25.55 -10.89
CA LEU A 589 -16.18 25.74 -12.27
C LEU A 589 -14.67 25.97 -12.29
N LYS A 590 -14.19 26.89 -11.44
CA LYS A 590 -12.76 27.17 -11.29
C LYS A 590 -11.98 25.91 -10.92
N ARG A 591 -12.47 25.14 -9.93
CA ARG A 591 -11.84 23.89 -9.49
C ARG A 591 -11.87 22.80 -10.58
N ALA A 592 -12.98 22.65 -11.29
CA ALA A 592 -13.14 21.63 -12.33
C ALA A 592 -12.23 21.89 -13.55
N LEU A 593 -12.20 23.13 -14.02
CA LEU A 593 -11.41 23.54 -15.20
C LEU A 593 -9.93 23.73 -14.89
N GLY A 594 -9.61 24.12 -13.66
CA GLY A 594 -8.28 24.57 -13.25
C GLY A 594 -8.07 26.07 -13.51
N ASN A 595 -7.21 26.68 -12.71
CA ASN A 595 -6.95 28.12 -12.66
C ASN A 595 -6.52 28.67 -14.02
N ARG A 596 -5.64 27.97 -14.73
CA ARG A 596 -5.16 28.41 -16.05
C ARG A 596 -6.30 28.49 -17.06
N CYS A 597 -7.05 27.39 -17.22
CA CYS A 597 -8.18 27.34 -18.15
C CYS A 597 -9.21 28.40 -17.81
N PHE A 598 -9.57 28.53 -16.53
CA PHE A 598 -10.56 29.47 -16.03
C PHE A 598 -10.19 30.94 -16.30
N GLN A 599 -8.92 31.31 -16.11
CA GLN A 599 -8.42 32.67 -16.37
C GLN A 599 -8.34 33.00 -17.86
N SER A 600 -8.16 31.99 -18.72
CA SER A 600 -8.10 32.15 -20.18
C SER A 600 -9.46 32.10 -20.89
N LEU A 601 -10.56 31.97 -20.15
CA LEU A 601 -11.91 31.95 -20.74
C LEU A 601 -12.23 33.29 -21.40
N SER A 602 -12.83 33.25 -22.59
CA SER A 602 -13.42 34.44 -23.19
C SER A 602 -14.68 34.86 -22.44
N ASP A 603 -15.10 36.13 -22.56
CA ASP A 603 -16.31 36.64 -21.91
C ASP A 603 -17.55 35.83 -22.32
N ASP A 604 -17.63 35.41 -23.59
CA ASP A 604 -18.71 34.57 -24.12
C ASP A 604 -18.71 33.18 -23.48
N ASP A 605 -17.54 32.53 -23.37
CA ASP A 605 -17.43 31.20 -22.78
C ASP A 605 -17.72 31.25 -21.27
N SER A 606 -17.26 32.28 -20.58
CA SER A 606 -17.53 32.52 -19.17
C SER A 606 -19.03 32.71 -18.90
N CYS A 607 -19.71 33.51 -19.73
CA CYS A 607 -21.16 33.72 -19.65
C CYS A 607 -21.93 32.41 -19.88
N MET A 608 -21.54 31.64 -20.90
CA MET A 608 -22.20 30.38 -21.24
C MET A 608 -21.97 29.31 -20.16
N LEU A 609 -20.74 29.16 -19.65
CA LEU A 609 -20.43 28.25 -18.54
C LEU A 609 -21.20 28.62 -17.27
N THR A 610 -21.31 29.92 -16.97
CA THR A 610 -22.09 30.38 -15.81
C THR A 610 -23.57 29.99 -15.95
N LYS A 611 -24.15 30.14 -17.15
CA LYS A 611 -25.53 29.69 -17.43
C LYS A 611 -25.68 28.18 -17.24
N LEU A 612 -24.79 27.39 -17.83
CA LEU A 612 -24.83 25.93 -17.77
C LEU A 612 -24.51 25.38 -16.38
N SER A 613 -23.73 26.09 -15.56
CA SER A 613 -23.37 25.65 -14.20
C SER A 613 -24.57 25.47 -13.26
N LYS A 614 -25.74 26.02 -13.59
CA LYS A 614 -27.01 25.74 -12.89
C LYS A 614 -27.42 24.27 -12.98
N ASN A 615 -26.87 23.54 -13.95
CA ASN A 615 -27.14 22.13 -14.21
C ASN A 615 -26.17 21.20 -13.48
N ILE A 616 -25.29 21.70 -12.60
CA ILE A 616 -24.39 20.85 -11.80
C ILE A 616 -25.22 19.83 -11.01
N ARG A 617 -24.90 18.54 -11.18
CA ARG A 617 -25.50 17.41 -10.45
C ARG A 617 -24.43 16.45 -9.96
N ASN A 618 -24.74 15.77 -8.87
CA ASN A 618 -23.91 14.70 -8.33
C ASN A 618 -24.22 13.38 -9.06
N ILE A 619 -23.22 12.52 -9.11
CA ILE A 619 -23.32 11.12 -9.49
C ILE A 619 -22.93 10.33 -8.25
N GLU A 620 -23.85 9.52 -7.76
CA GLU A 620 -23.67 8.75 -6.53
C GLU A 620 -23.60 7.26 -6.86
N SER A 621 -22.63 6.58 -6.23
CA SER A 621 -22.45 5.13 -6.31
C SER A 621 -22.28 4.57 -4.92
N ASN A 622 -23.10 3.58 -4.55
CA ASN A 622 -23.12 2.99 -3.20
C ASN A 622 -23.22 4.03 -2.06
N GLY A 623 -23.94 5.13 -2.28
CA GLY A 623 -24.12 6.22 -1.31
C GLY A 623 -22.97 7.24 -1.25
N GLU A 624 -21.93 7.10 -2.08
CA GLU A 624 -20.82 8.05 -2.17
C GLU A 624 -20.86 8.86 -3.48
N VAL A 625 -20.53 10.15 -3.41
CA VAL A 625 -20.41 11.00 -4.59
C VAL A 625 -19.14 10.64 -5.35
N VAL A 626 -19.30 9.95 -6.48
CA VAL A 626 -18.22 9.52 -7.38
C VAL A 626 -18.00 10.47 -8.56
N GLY A 627 -18.92 11.40 -8.78
CA GLY A 627 -18.76 12.46 -9.77
C GLY A 627 -19.66 13.65 -9.47
N ARG A 628 -19.28 14.82 -9.97
CA ARG A 628 -20.09 16.03 -9.92
C ARG A 628 -19.81 16.84 -11.18
N GLY A 629 -20.84 17.34 -11.85
CA GLY A 629 -20.64 18.11 -13.09
C GLY A 629 -21.92 18.35 -13.87
N PHE A 630 -21.74 18.81 -15.10
CA PHE A 630 -22.80 19.04 -16.08
C PHE A 630 -22.27 18.87 -17.52
N LEU A 631 -23.16 18.63 -18.47
CA LEU A 631 -22.78 18.54 -19.89
C LEU A 631 -22.52 19.94 -20.46
N SER A 632 -21.48 20.06 -21.28
CA SER A 632 -21.08 21.32 -21.91
C SER A 632 -20.76 21.08 -23.38
N ASN A 633 -21.43 21.81 -24.25
CA ASN A 633 -21.22 21.80 -25.70
C ASN A 633 -20.37 22.98 -26.18
N ILE A 634 -19.55 23.56 -25.30
CA ILE A 634 -18.72 24.70 -25.67
C ILE A 634 -17.46 24.21 -26.40
N GLY A 635 -17.43 24.43 -27.71
CA GLY A 635 -16.21 24.69 -28.47
C GLY A 635 -15.30 23.52 -28.85
N GLN A 636 -15.83 22.45 -29.48
CA GLN A 636 -14.96 21.42 -30.09
C GLN A 636 -14.38 21.82 -31.46
N PHE A 637 -15.03 22.71 -32.22
CA PHE A 637 -14.70 22.94 -33.64
C PHE A 637 -14.29 24.36 -34.03
N ASP A 638 -14.08 25.28 -33.07
CA ASP A 638 -13.50 26.58 -33.42
C ASP A 638 -11.98 26.40 -33.61
N HIS A 639 -11.53 26.25 -34.86
CA HIS A 639 -10.11 26.14 -35.25
C HIS A 639 -9.27 27.39 -34.95
N ARG A 640 -9.82 28.39 -34.24
CA ARG A 640 -9.04 29.48 -33.66
C ARG A 640 -8.11 28.93 -32.59
N ARG A 641 -6.81 28.92 -32.92
CA ARG A 641 -5.69 28.40 -32.09
C ARG A 641 -5.58 29.00 -30.68
N ASP A 642 -6.36 30.03 -30.35
CA ASP A 642 -6.23 30.83 -29.13
C ASP A 642 -7.34 30.59 -28.07
N ARG A 643 -8.29 29.67 -28.29
CA ARG A 643 -9.35 29.36 -27.28
C ARG A 643 -8.93 28.27 -26.30
N ALA A 644 -9.28 28.44 -25.02
CA ALA A 644 -9.02 27.47 -23.96
C ALA A 644 -9.84 26.19 -24.15
N ALA A 645 -9.21 25.02 -24.03
CA ALA A 645 -9.91 23.74 -24.15
C ALA A 645 -10.70 23.42 -22.87
N ILE A 646 -12.02 23.61 -22.91
CA ILE A 646 -12.93 23.33 -21.81
C ILE A 646 -13.12 21.82 -21.67
N LYS A 647 -12.61 21.26 -20.57
CA LYS A 647 -12.63 19.81 -20.31
C LYS A 647 -12.98 19.53 -18.85
N GLY A 648 -13.70 18.45 -18.61
CA GLY A 648 -13.86 17.86 -17.30
C GLY A 648 -12.60 17.13 -16.85
N THR A 649 -12.61 16.70 -15.59
CA THR A 649 -11.43 16.16 -14.93
C THR A 649 -11.73 14.86 -14.21
N VAL A 650 -10.86 13.89 -14.41
CA VAL A 650 -10.80 12.66 -13.60
C VAL A 650 -9.70 12.81 -12.55
N THR A 651 -10.01 12.41 -11.32
CA THR A 651 -9.07 12.41 -10.21
C THR A 651 -8.80 11.00 -9.71
N VAL A 652 -7.56 10.71 -9.34
CA VAL A 652 -7.15 9.45 -8.69
C VAL A 652 -6.52 9.80 -7.35
N GLY A 653 -7.06 9.24 -6.26
CA GLY A 653 -6.62 9.61 -4.91
C GLY A 653 -6.79 11.10 -4.59
N GLY A 654 -7.72 11.77 -5.27
CA GLY A 654 -8.00 13.22 -5.17
C GLY A 654 -7.12 14.12 -6.04
N PHE A 655 -6.18 13.56 -6.81
CA PHE A 655 -5.30 14.31 -7.70
C PHE A 655 -5.76 14.30 -9.16
N ARG A 656 -5.64 15.42 -9.87
CA ARG A 656 -5.99 15.56 -11.30
C ARG A 656 -5.15 14.63 -12.20
N THR A 657 -5.80 13.92 -13.11
CA THR A 657 -5.18 12.96 -14.04
C THR A 657 -5.69 13.14 -15.48
N SER A 658 -6.63 12.31 -15.92
CA SER A 658 -7.23 12.33 -17.26
C SER A 658 -8.27 13.44 -17.41
N SER A 659 -8.56 13.79 -18.66
CA SER A 659 -9.58 14.79 -18.99
C SER A 659 -10.78 14.19 -19.70
N LEU A 660 -11.95 14.80 -19.53
CA LEU A 660 -13.21 14.42 -20.15
C LEU A 660 -13.64 15.50 -21.15
N THR A 661 -14.09 15.11 -22.33
CA THR A 661 -14.65 16.02 -23.35
C THR A 661 -16.16 16.16 -23.20
N ASN A 662 -16.72 17.25 -23.71
CA ASN A 662 -18.18 17.54 -23.74
C ASN A 662 -18.90 17.60 -22.39
N LEU A 663 -18.15 17.64 -21.30
CA LEU A 663 -18.67 17.89 -19.97
C LEU A 663 -17.68 18.70 -19.15
N VAL A 664 -18.19 19.37 -18.11
CA VAL A 664 -17.38 20.05 -17.11
C VAL A 664 -17.75 19.46 -15.75
N GLY A 665 -16.74 18.96 -15.04
CA GLY A 665 -16.95 18.32 -13.76
C GLY A 665 -15.69 17.70 -13.17
N LEU A 666 -15.86 17.16 -11.97
CA LEU A 666 -14.85 16.43 -11.21
C LEU A 666 -15.37 15.02 -10.99
N PHE A 667 -14.63 14.03 -11.48
CA PHE A 667 -14.97 12.62 -11.41
C PHE A 667 -13.89 11.87 -10.64
N VAL A 668 -14.28 11.11 -9.63
CA VAL A 668 -13.38 10.20 -8.92
C VAL A 668 -13.18 8.98 -9.80
N GLY A 669 -11.93 8.55 -9.94
CA GLY A 669 -11.54 7.45 -10.79
C GLY A 669 -10.49 6.56 -10.18
N GLU A 670 -10.27 5.44 -10.85
CA GLU A 670 -9.22 4.47 -10.53
C GLU A 670 -8.12 4.50 -11.60
N THR A 671 -6.92 4.08 -11.21
CA THR A 671 -5.81 4.00 -12.15
C THR A 671 -5.62 2.60 -12.70
N VAL A 672 -5.24 2.54 -13.97
CA VAL A 672 -4.87 1.30 -14.68
C VAL A 672 -3.36 1.04 -14.68
N ARG A 673 -2.53 1.98 -14.19
CA ARG A 673 -1.05 1.91 -14.24
C ARG A 673 -0.40 2.49 -12.99
N ALA A 674 0.87 2.12 -12.75
CA ALA A 674 1.63 2.61 -11.60
C ALA A 674 1.93 4.12 -11.62
N SER A 675 2.06 4.70 -12.82
CA SER A 675 2.32 6.14 -13.07
C SER A 675 1.18 7.07 -12.67
N ARG A 676 -0.06 6.54 -12.60
CA ARG A 676 -1.29 7.28 -12.26
C ARG A 676 -1.60 8.46 -13.18
N ASP A 677 -1.06 8.44 -14.39
CA ASP A 677 -1.32 9.42 -15.44
C ASP A 677 -2.65 9.19 -16.15
N ILE A 678 -3.16 7.95 -16.12
CA ILE A 678 -4.49 7.58 -16.62
C ILE A 678 -5.41 7.23 -15.45
N GLY A 679 -6.51 7.97 -15.36
CA GLY A 679 -7.62 7.72 -14.44
C GLY A 679 -8.90 7.43 -15.21
N VAL A 680 -9.59 6.33 -14.85
CA VAL A 680 -10.88 5.94 -15.41
C VAL A 680 -11.96 6.26 -14.38
N PRO A 681 -13.03 7.01 -14.73
CA PRO A 681 -14.07 7.36 -13.77
C PRO A 681 -14.76 6.13 -13.15
N LEU A 682 -15.02 6.19 -11.85
CA LEU A 682 -15.85 5.22 -11.13
C LEU A 682 -17.32 5.34 -11.53
N ALA A 683 -17.78 6.55 -11.87
CA ALA A 683 -19.10 6.79 -12.41
C ALA A 683 -19.32 5.98 -13.70
N ASN A 684 -20.21 5.00 -13.67
CA ASN A 684 -20.44 4.10 -14.80
C ASN A 684 -21.84 3.48 -14.74
N GLY A 685 -22.22 2.74 -15.78
CA GLY A 685 -23.46 1.99 -15.83
C GLY A 685 -24.72 2.83 -15.60
N LYS A 686 -25.63 2.33 -14.76
CA LYS A 686 -26.96 2.92 -14.57
C LYS A 686 -26.91 4.31 -13.92
N GLU A 687 -25.98 4.56 -13.03
CA GLU A 687 -25.84 5.83 -12.31
C GLU A 687 -25.44 6.95 -13.28
N LEU A 688 -24.46 6.68 -14.14
CA LEU A 688 -24.03 7.61 -15.19
C LEU A 688 -25.14 7.85 -16.23
N ALA A 689 -25.81 6.79 -16.67
CA ALA A 689 -26.93 6.89 -17.62
C ALA A 689 -28.11 7.70 -17.05
N GLY A 690 -28.43 7.51 -15.77
CA GLY A 690 -29.44 8.29 -15.06
C GLY A 690 -29.08 9.77 -14.99
N TRP A 691 -27.84 10.08 -14.61
CA TRP A 691 -27.31 11.44 -14.60
C TRP A 691 -27.34 12.10 -16.00
N ALA A 692 -26.89 11.39 -17.04
CA ALA A 692 -26.93 11.89 -18.41
C ALA A 692 -28.36 12.16 -18.90
N SER A 693 -29.31 11.30 -18.51
CA SER A 693 -30.74 11.48 -18.82
C SER A 693 -31.30 12.73 -18.13
N GLU A 694 -30.94 12.99 -16.87
CA GLU A 694 -31.35 14.22 -16.18
C GLU A 694 -30.77 15.47 -16.87
N GLN A 695 -29.49 15.42 -17.24
CA GLN A 695 -28.85 16.53 -17.96
C GLN A 695 -29.55 16.87 -19.27
N SER A 696 -30.07 15.88 -20.00
CA SER A 696 -30.81 16.11 -21.24
C SER A 696 -32.01 17.03 -21.04
N SER A 697 -32.78 16.85 -19.97
CA SER A 697 -33.96 17.66 -19.65
C SER A 697 -33.58 19.10 -19.29
N LEU A 698 -32.44 19.29 -18.63
CA LEU A 698 -31.96 20.61 -18.21
C LEU A 698 -31.38 21.44 -19.37
N LEU A 699 -31.04 20.82 -20.49
CA LEU A 699 -30.40 21.49 -21.63
C LEU A 699 -31.40 22.07 -22.64
N ILE A 700 -32.63 21.55 -22.69
CA ILE A 700 -33.65 21.92 -23.69
C ILE A 700 -33.88 23.43 -23.75
N GLU A 701 -34.07 24.08 -22.60
CA GLU A 701 -34.34 25.52 -22.52
C GLU A 701 -33.10 26.40 -22.67
N ASN A 702 -31.91 25.80 -22.57
CA ASN A 702 -30.65 26.51 -22.42
C ASN A 702 -29.77 26.51 -23.68
N THR A 703 -30.12 25.69 -24.67
CA THR A 703 -29.34 25.46 -25.91
C THR A 703 -30.22 25.57 -27.15
N ASP A 704 -29.64 26.06 -28.25
CA ASP A 704 -30.29 26.09 -29.56
C ASP A 704 -30.39 24.68 -30.19
N THR A 705 -31.22 24.52 -31.21
CA THR A 705 -31.53 23.20 -31.79
C THR A 705 -30.34 22.49 -32.42
N GLU A 706 -29.34 23.23 -32.93
CA GLU A 706 -28.11 22.62 -33.46
C GLU A 706 -27.27 22.04 -32.32
N LYS A 707 -27.06 22.85 -31.29
CA LYS A 707 -26.37 22.45 -30.08
C LYS A 707 -27.03 21.29 -29.34
N GLN A 708 -28.36 21.15 -29.46
CA GLN A 708 -29.08 20.02 -28.90
C GLN A 708 -28.73 18.69 -29.58
N LEU A 709 -28.41 18.68 -30.89
CA LEU A 709 -27.98 17.46 -31.59
C LEU A 709 -26.67 16.92 -31.00
N GLU A 710 -25.68 17.79 -30.80
CA GLU A 710 -24.39 17.43 -30.19
C GLU A 710 -24.59 16.90 -28.76
N CYS A 711 -25.41 17.58 -27.97
CA CYS A 711 -25.77 17.14 -26.62
C CYS A 711 -26.46 15.77 -26.62
N ALA A 712 -27.38 15.53 -27.57
CA ALA A 712 -28.10 14.28 -27.68
C ALA A 712 -27.17 13.10 -28.03
N SER A 713 -26.24 13.29 -28.97
CA SER A 713 -25.21 12.30 -29.31
C SER A 713 -24.36 11.93 -28.08
N PHE A 714 -23.98 12.93 -27.29
CA PHE A 714 -23.23 12.72 -26.07
C PHE A 714 -24.03 12.01 -24.96
N VAL A 715 -25.29 12.38 -24.77
CA VAL A 715 -26.20 11.70 -23.83
C VAL A 715 -26.34 10.23 -24.19
N ARG A 716 -26.50 9.90 -25.49
CA ARG A 716 -26.55 8.50 -25.96
C ARG A 716 -25.23 7.77 -25.74
N SER A 717 -24.10 8.42 -25.98
CA SER A 717 -22.76 7.84 -25.71
C SER A 717 -22.54 7.50 -24.23
N LEU A 718 -23.22 8.20 -23.31
CA LEU A 718 -23.22 7.92 -21.87
C LEU A 718 -24.28 6.90 -21.43
N GLY A 719 -25.06 6.35 -22.37
CA GLY A 719 -26.16 5.42 -22.10
C GLY A 719 -27.46 6.08 -21.60
N GLY A 720 -27.56 7.41 -21.68
CA GLY A 720 -28.72 8.17 -21.24
C GLY A 720 -29.84 8.27 -22.28
N ASN A 721 -31.02 8.70 -21.83
CA ASN A 721 -32.17 9.03 -22.68
C ASN A 721 -32.12 10.51 -23.09
N THR A 722 -32.32 10.80 -24.39
CA THR A 722 -32.27 12.15 -24.96
C THR A 722 -33.48 13.02 -24.62
N GLN A 723 -34.56 12.42 -24.12
CA GLN A 723 -35.80 13.09 -23.72
C GLN A 723 -36.33 14.01 -24.84
N GLY A 724 -36.53 15.30 -24.54
CA GLY A 724 -37.01 16.30 -25.50
C GLY A 724 -35.91 16.95 -26.34
N LEU A 725 -34.65 16.51 -26.26
CA LEU A 725 -33.59 17.07 -27.11
C LEU A 725 -33.86 16.77 -28.59
N SER A 726 -33.41 17.69 -29.43
CA SER A 726 -33.31 17.47 -30.87
C SER A 726 -32.33 16.31 -31.18
N ILE A 727 -32.72 15.37 -32.04
CA ILE A 727 -31.93 14.16 -32.33
C ILE A 727 -31.58 13.98 -33.82
N CYS A 728 -32.32 14.60 -34.75
CA CYS A 728 -32.04 14.48 -36.18
C CYS A 728 -32.58 15.67 -36.97
N ARG A 729 -32.08 15.84 -38.20
CA ARG A 729 -32.64 16.80 -39.17
C ARG A 729 -33.63 16.10 -40.08
N HIS A 730 -34.72 16.80 -40.37
CA HIS A 730 -35.80 16.39 -41.25
C HIS A 730 -36.24 17.58 -42.12
N LYS A 731 -37.09 17.34 -43.14
CA LYS A 731 -37.65 18.39 -44.00
C LYS A 731 -38.38 19.50 -43.22
N SER A 732 -38.98 19.16 -42.07
CA SER A 732 -39.66 20.12 -41.18
C SER A 732 -38.71 20.92 -40.28
N GLY A 733 -37.41 20.62 -40.30
CA GLY A 733 -36.40 21.24 -39.43
C GLY A 733 -35.67 20.20 -38.58
N ILE A 734 -35.04 20.67 -37.50
CA ILE A 734 -34.41 19.79 -36.52
C ILE A 734 -35.49 19.33 -35.53
N ILE A 735 -35.61 18.03 -35.31
CA ILE A 735 -36.72 17.42 -34.58
C ILE A 735 -36.25 16.55 -33.41
N SER A 736 -37.13 16.40 -32.40
CA SER A 736 -36.93 15.51 -31.26
C SER A 736 -37.38 14.09 -31.53
N LEU A 737 -37.10 13.17 -30.60
CA LEU A 737 -37.51 11.77 -30.69
C LEU A 737 -39.02 11.61 -30.82
N ILE A 738 -39.79 12.36 -30.04
CA ILE A 738 -41.27 12.32 -30.07
C ILE A 738 -41.79 12.75 -31.43
N GLN A 739 -41.23 13.83 -32.00
CA GLN A 739 -41.63 14.32 -33.32
C GLN A 739 -41.27 13.32 -34.42
N PHE A 740 -40.12 12.64 -34.31
CA PHE A 740 -39.75 11.55 -35.21
C PHE A 740 -40.76 10.40 -35.13
N GLU A 741 -41.11 9.95 -33.92
CA GLU A 741 -42.09 8.88 -33.72
C GLU A 741 -43.47 9.23 -34.29
N ASP A 742 -43.90 10.48 -34.14
CA ASP A 742 -45.16 10.98 -34.68
C ASP A 742 -45.15 10.97 -36.22
N ILE A 743 -44.08 11.45 -36.86
CA ILE A 743 -43.91 11.43 -38.33
C ILE A 743 -43.92 10.00 -38.86
N VAL A 744 -43.23 9.07 -38.18
CA VAL A 744 -43.19 7.65 -38.59
C VAL A 744 -44.59 7.02 -38.51
N ARG A 745 -45.34 7.34 -37.45
CA ARG A 745 -46.69 6.81 -37.21
C ARG A 745 -47.73 7.26 -38.24
N GLU A 746 -47.49 8.38 -38.93
CA GLU A 746 -48.36 8.92 -39.99
C GLU A 746 -48.26 8.18 -41.35
N GLN A 747 -47.75 6.93 -41.37
CA GLN A 747 -47.65 5.97 -42.48
C GLN A 747 -46.28 5.85 -43.19
N LEU A 748 -45.16 6.06 -42.49
CA LEU A 748 -43.85 5.69 -43.05
C LEU A 748 -43.51 4.22 -42.73
N ASN A 749 -43.68 3.35 -43.72
CA ASN A 749 -43.26 1.94 -43.64
C ASN A 749 -41.78 1.74 -44.02
N GLU A 750 -41.15 2.78 -44.55
CA GLU A 750 -39.73 2.84 -44.92
C GLU A 750 -39.19 4.23 -44.55
N ILE A 751 -38.05 4.26 -43.86
CA ILE A 751 -37.30 5.49 -43.58
C ILE A 751 -35.87 5.35 -44.12
N VAL A 752 -35.26 6.48 -44.45
CA VAL A 752 -33.88 6.56 -44.93
C VAL A 752 -33.08 7.42 -43.97
N ILE A 753 -32.02 6.86 -43.39
CA ILE A 753 -31.12 7.56 -42.48
C ILE A 753 -29.82 7.88 -43.23
N VAL A 754 -29.40 9.14 -43.14
CA VAL A 754 -28.17 9.66 -43.73
C VAL A 754 -27.25 10.13 -42.62
N GLY A 755 -25.98 9.73 -42.65
CA GLY A 755 -24.98 10.24 -41.72
C GLY A 755 -24.77 11.75 -41.88
N ASP A 756 -24.78 12.48 -40.76
CA ASP A 756 -24.67 13.94 -40.72
C ASP A 756 -23.45 14.52 -41.46
N SER A 757 -22.29 13.89 -41.29
CA SER A 757 -21.02 14.29 -41.89
C SER A 757 -21.06 14.15 -43.42
N GLY A 758 -21.65 13.05 -43.91
CA GLY A 758 -21.88 12.83 -45.34
C GLY A 758 -22.88 13.84 -45.91
N PHE A 759 -23.94 14.15 -45.17
CA PHE A 759 -24.93 15.14 -45.56
C PHE A 759 -24.33 16.56 -45.65
N HIS A 760 -23.47 16.95 -44.71
CA HIS A 760 -22.78 18.25 -44.75
C HIS A 760 -21.86 18.41 -45.96
N LEU A 761 -21.20 17.34 -46.40
CA LEU A 761 -20.41 17.35 -47.64
C LEU A 761 -21.29 17.58 -48.87
N LEU A 762 -22.47 16.94 -48.92
CA LEU A 762 -23.44 17.12 -50.01
C LEU A 762 -24.01 18.54 -50.04
N GLU A 763 -24.35 19.13 -48.89
CA GLU A 763 -24.80 20.53 -48.85
C GLU A 763 -23.71 21.52 -49.26
N ARG A 764 -22.46 21.24 -48.91
CA ARG A 764 -21.31 22.05 -49.35
C ARG A 764 -21.10 21.98 -50.86
N GLU A 765 -21.37 20.82 -51.47
CA GLU A 765 -21.22 20.62 -52.92
C GLU A 765 -22.40 21.19 -53.73
N HIS A 766 -23.63 20.97 -53.27
CA HIS A 766 -24.84 21.24 -54.05
C HIS A 766 -25.68 22.42 -53.54
N GLY A 767 -25.32 23.01 -52.40
CA GLY A 767 -26.12 24.01 -51.68
C GLY A 767 -27.15 23.37 -50.75
N LYS A 768 -27.97 24.21 -50.09
CA LYS A 768 -28.98 23.76 -49.11
C LYS A 768 -29.93 22.73 -49.72
N ILE A 769 -30.05 21.57 -49.10
CA ILE A 769 -30.87 20.45 -49.59
C ILE A 769 -32.24 20.46 -48.88
N VAL A 770 -33.32 20.39 -49.65
CA VAL A 770 -34.65 20.12 -49.11
C VAL A 770 -34.88 18.61 -49.11
N LEU A 771 -34.90 18.01 -47.91
CA LEU A 771 -35.05 16.57 -47.70
C LEU A 771 -36.44 16.05 -48.15
N LYS A 772 -36.51 14.77 -48.52
CA LYS A 772 -37.78 14.05 -48.68
C LYS A 772 -38.41 13.74 -47.32
N ASP A 773 -39.72 13.46 -47.31
CA ASP A 773 -40.50 13.22 -46.09
C ASP A 773 -40.06 11.95 -45.32
N ASN A 774 -39.44 10.98 -46.00
CA ASN A 774 -38.94 9.75 -45.37
C ASN A 774 -37.43 9.79 -45.07
N VAL A 775 -36.76 10.93 -45.21
CA VAL A 775 -35.30 11.05 -45.06
C VAL A 775 -34.95 11.82 -43.78
N PHE A 776 -34.10 11.21 -42.95
CA PHE A 776 -33.62 11.75 -41.70
C PHE A 776 -32.08 11.80 -41.70
N VAL A 777 -31.52 12.86 -41.14
CA VAL A 777 -30.06 13.03 -41.01
C VAL A 777 -29.68 12.96 -39.54
N ALA A 778 -28.82 12.00 -39.16
CA ALA A 778 -28.42 11.76 -37.78
C ALA A 778 -26.92 11.44 -37.68
N ASP A 779 -26.34 11.67 -36.50
CA ASP A 779 -24.94 11.35 -36.20
C ASP A 779 -24.74 9.83 -36.04
N PRO A 780 -23.92 9.19 -36.89
CA PRO A 780 -23.57 7.76 -36.78
C PRO A 780 -22.41 7.50 -35.81
N GLY A 781 -21.77 8.54 -35.26
CA GLY A 781 -20.55 8.42 -34.47
C GLY A 781 -20.79 8.16 -32.98
N ILE A 782 -19.80 7.54 -32.33
CA ILE A 782 -19.65 7.55 -30.87
C ILE A 782 -18.50 8.50 -30.54
N THR A 783 -18.77 9.50 -29.69
CA THR A 783 -17.73 10.43 -29.27
C THR A 783 -16.87 9.82 -28.18
N GLY A 784 -15.54 9.81 -28.37
CA GLY A 784 -14.59 9.44 -27.31
C GLY A 784 -14.62 10.48 -26.18
N ILE A 785 -15.06 10.06 -25.00
CA ILE A 785 -15.25 10.96 -23.84
C ILE A 785 -13.99 11.06 -23.00
N LEU A 786 -13.44 9.91 -22.60
CA LEU A 786 -12.22 9.83 -21.81
C LEU A 786 -10.99 10.06 -22.68
N GLN A 787 -10.18 11.05 -22.32
CA GLN A 787 -8.97 11.41 -23.04
C GLN A 787 -7.74 10.92 -22.27
N THR A 788 -7.06 9.89 -22.80
CA THR A 788 -5.91 9.23 -22.15
C THR A 788 -4.55 9.84 -22.51
N ARG A 789 -4.49 10.83 -23.41
CA ARG A 789 -3.29 11.60 -23.83
C ARG A 789 -2.08 10.77 -24.34
N ILE A 790 -2.23 9.45 -24.51
CA ILE A 790 -1.17 8.53 -24.97
C ILE A 790 -1.71 7.75 -26.17
N GLU A 791 -1.03 7.86 -27.31
CA GLU A 791 -1.47 7.34 -28.62
C GLU A 791 -1.77 5.82 -28.60
N ASP A 792 -1.08 5.03 -27.76
CA ASP A 792 -1.21 3.56 -27.71
C ASP A 792 -2.04 3.04 -26.52
N SER A 793 -2.77 3.89 -25.81
CA SER A 793 -3.49 3.51 -24.58
C SER A 793 -4.95 3.93 -24.63
N TRP A 794 -5.70 3.33 -25.56
CA TRP A 794 -7.15 3.49 -25.61
C TRP A 794 -7.78 2.75 -24.43
N VAL A 795 -8.53 3.47 -23.61
CA VAL A 795 -9.33 2.90 -22.52
C VAL A 795 -10.77 3.28 -22.78
N GLU A 796 -11.62 2.26 -22.90
CA GLU A 796 -13.04 2.46 -23.15
C GLU A 796 -13.78 2.85 -21.86
N TRP A 797 -14.46 3.99 -21.90
CA TRP A 797 -15.36 4.44 -20.85
C TRP A 797 -16.48 5.30 -21.46
N PRO A 798 -17.76 5.07 -21.08
CA PRO A 798 -18.24 4.06 -20.12
C PRO A 798 -18.14 2.61 -20.63
N THR A 799 -17.99 1.64 -19.72
CA THR A 799 -17.76 0.22 -20.06
C THR A 799 -19.05 -0.57 -20.30
N ASN A 800 -20.21 0.00 -19.96
CA ASN A 800 -21.47 -0.72 -19.97
C ASN A 800 -22.22 -0.52 -21.30
N ARG A 801 -21.68 -1.04 -22.40
CA ARG A 801 -22.49 -1.23 -23.61
C ARG A 801 -23.42 -2.40 -23.33
N GLN A 802 -24.70 -2.13 -23.06
CA GLN A 802 -25.71 -3.19 -22.86
C GLN A 802 -25.96 -4.03 -24.13
N SER A 803 -25.33 -3.67 -25.26
CA SER A 803 -25.46 -4.31 -26.56
C SER A 803 -24.09 -4.53 -27.23
N GLU A 804 -23.98 -5.62 -27.99
CA GLU A 804 -22.81 -5.93 -28.83
C GLU A 804 -22.71 -5.02 -30.07
N ARG A 805 -23.75 -4.23 -30.38
CA ARG A 805 -23.83 -3.43 -31.60
C ARG A 805 -23.33 -2.00 -31.36
N PHE A 806 -22.44 -1.53 -32.23
CA PHE A 806 -21.88 -0.17 -32.17
C PHE A 806 -22.95 0.91 -32.23
N ASP A 807 -23.98 0.74 -33.07
CA ASP A 807 -24.95 1.79 -33.36
C ASP A 807 -25.86 2.13 -32.18
N ASP A 808 -26.00 1.26 -31.18
CA ASP A 808 -26.97 1.44 -30.10
C ASP A 808 -26.64 2.66 -29.21
N CYS A 809 -25.39 3.13 -29.26
CA CYS A 809 -24.95 4.34 -28.57
C CYS A 809 -24.98 5.61 -29.45
N THR A 810 -25.50 5.54 -30.68
CA THR A 810 -25.52 6.66 -31.64
C THR A 810 -26.93 7.22 -31.83
N LEU A 811 -27.04 8.40 -32.45
CA LEU A 811 -28.35 8.96 -32.80
C LEU A 811 -29.00 8.20 -33.96
N GLN A 812 -28.21 7.69 -34.90
CA GLN A 812 -28.70 6.80 -35.95
C GLN A 812 -29.32 5.52 -35.38
N GLY A 813 -28.65 4.85 -34.44
CA GLY A 813 -29.22 3.68 -33.78
C GLY A 813 -30.48 3.99 -32.99
N LEU A 814 -30.55 5.16 -32.33
CA LEU A 814 -31.76 5.62 -31.66
C LEU A 814 -32.96 5.75 -32.63
N LEU A 815 -32.75 6.25 -33.85
CA LEU A 815 -33.82 6.31 -34.86
C LEU A 815 -34.30 4.91 -35.27
N VAL A 816 -33.38 3.95 -35.40
CA VAL A 816 -33.72 2.57 -35.73
C VAL A 816 -34.50 1.89 -34.59
N GLU A 817 -34.07 2.08 -33.34
CA GLU A 817 -34.76 1.62 -32.14
C GLU A 817 -36.19 2.18 -32.08
N ALA A 818 -36.33 3.48 -32.30
CA ALA A 818 -37.62 4.17 -32.28
C ALA A 818 -38.53 3.72 -33.43
N PHE A 819 -38.00 3.54 -34.64
CA PHE A 819 -38.75 3.00 -35.77
C PHE A 819 -39.29 1.60 -35.46
N SER A 820 -38.47 0.74 -34.86
CA SER A 820 -38.90 -0.59 -34.38
C SER A 820 -39.99 -0.51 -33.33
N HIS A 821 -39.85 0.42 -32.37
CA HIS A 821 -40.79 0.62 -31.27
C HIS A 821 -42.16 1.13 -31.75
N VAL A 822 -42.19 2.13 -32.64
CA VAL A 822 -43.44 2.71 -33.20
C VAL A 822 -44.31 1.64 -33.85
N TRP A 823 -43.70 0.68 -34.53
CA TRP A 823 -44.41 -0.40 -35.24
C TRP A 823 -44.60 -1.68 -34.42
N GLY A 824 -44.09 -1.73 -33.18
CA GLY A 824 -44.22 -2.91 -32.31
C GLY A 824 -43.51 -4.16 -32.85
N VAL A 825 -42.49 -3.99 -33.68
CA VAL A 825 -41.69 -5.07 -34.28
C VAL A 825 -40.38 -5.23 -33.52
N SER A 826 -39.78 -6.42 -33.54
CA SER A 826 -38.45 -6.61 -32.93
C SER A 826 -37.36 -5.89 -33.73
N LEU A 827 -36.40 -5.29 -33.03
CA LEU A 827 -35.28 -4.55 -33.61
C LEU A 827 -34.49 -5.40 -34.62
N ASN A 828 -34.24 -6.67 -34.27
CA ASN A 828 -33.54 -7.62 -35.13
C ASN A 828 -34.30 -7.90 -36.44
N SER A 829 -35.64 -7.93 -36.40
CA SER A 829 -36.44 -8.13 -37.60
C SER A 829 -36.43 -6.92 -38.53
N VAL A 830 -36.43 -5.71 -37.97
CA VAL A 830 -36.27 -4.47 -38.75
C VAL A 830 -34.90 -4.45 -39.42
N ILE A 831 -33.82 -4.68 -38.66
CA ILE A 831 -32.45 -4.73 -39.17
C ILE A 831 -32.33 -5.75 -40.31
N ALA A 832 -32.87 -6.96 -40.14
CA ALA A 832 -32.79 -8.03 -41.14
C ALA A 832 -33.56 -7.73 -42.44
N ALA A 833 -34.59 -6.87 -42.39
CA ALA A 833 -35.39 -6.46 -43.55
C ALA A 833 -34.86 -5.20 -44.25
N SER A 834 -33.82 -4.57 -43.70
CA SER A 834 -33.32 -3.25 -44.08
C SER A 834 -32.02 -3.32 -44.86
N ASP A 835 -31.74 -2.31 -45.66
CA ASP A 835 -30.46 -2.15 -46.37
C ASP A 835 -29.57 -1.19 -45.57
N ILE A 836 -28.62 -1.72 -44.80
CA ILE A 836 -27.72 -0.94 -43.94
C ILE A 836 -26.35 -0.82 -44.63
N SER A 837 -25.87 0.40 -44.84
CA SER A 837 -24.58 0.65 -45.49
C SER A 837 -23.41 0.35 -44.54
N THR A 838 -22.40 -0.34 -45.07
CA THR A 838 -21.14 -0.67 -44.39
C THR A 838 -19.95 -0.30 -45.28
N ASP A 839 -18.72 -0.49 -44.80
CA ASP A 839 -17.51 -0.34 -45.62
C ASP A 839 -17.49 -1.24 -46.86
N ARG A 840 -18.26 -2.35 -46.85
CA ARG A 840 -18.31 -3.34 -47.94
C ARG A 840 -19.52 -3.14 -48.85
N ASP A 841 -20.69 -2.90 -48.25
CA ASP A 841 -21.97 -2.83 -48.93
C ASP A 841 -22.52 -1.41 -48.85
N LYS A 842 -22.77 -0.77 -50.01
CA LYS A 842 -23.24 0.62 -50.08
C LYS A 842 -24.58 0.69 -50.78
N TYR A 843 -25.50 1.42 -50.18
CA TYR A 843 -26.82 1.66 -50.74
C TYR A 843 -27.00 3.13 -51.06
N SER A 844 -27.67 3.40 -52.18
CA SER A 844 -27.93 4.75 -52.62
C SER A 844 -29.40 5.12 -52.60
N TYR A 845 -29.69 6.38 -52.30
CA TYR A 845 -31.05 6.90 -52.31
C TYR A 845 -31.08 8.38 -52.75
N ILE A 846 -32.20 8.80 -53.35
CA ILE A 846 -32.43 10.22 -53.67
C ILE A 846 -32.97 10.90 -52.41
N ILE A 847 -32.10 11.62 -51.70
CA ILE A 847 -32.37 12.15 -50.36
C ILE A 847 -33.18 13.46 -50.36
N GLY A 848 -33.19 14.19 -51.47
CA GLY A 848 -33.82 15.50 -51.54
C GLY A 848 -33.55 16.24 -52.84
N VAL A 849 -33.86 17.54 -52.85
CA VAL A 849 -33.66 18.44 -53.99
C VAL A 849 -32.85 19.66 -53.57
N ALA A 850 -31.82 20.01 -54.34
CA ALA A 850 -31.09 21.28 -54.19
C ALA A 850 -31.03 21.98 -55.55
N ASN A 851 -31.33 23.28 -55.58
CA ASN A 851 -31.33 24.10 -56.81
C ASN A 851 -32.12 23.48 -57.98
N GLY A 852 -33.23 22.80 -57.69
CA GLY A 852 -34.09 22.15 -58.68
C GLY A 852 -33.57 20.81 -59.24
N LYS A 853 -32.48 20.25 -58.69
CA LYS A 853 -31.94 18.93 -59.06
C LYS A 853 -32.08 17.94 -57.91
N GLU A 854 -32.42 16.69 -58.25
CA GLU A 854 -32.42 15.58 -57.32
C GLU A 854 -30.99 15.28 -56.84
N ILE A 855 -30.82 15.17 -55.52
CA ILE A 855 -29.55 14.86 -54.88
C ILE A 855 -29.57 13.41 -54.43
N LYS A 856 -28.61 12.65 -54.94
CA LYS A 856 -28.40 11.24 -54.61
C LYS A 856 -27.28 11.13 -53.58
N CYS A 857 -27.53 10.40 -52.50
CA CYS A 857 -26.50 9.99 -51.55
C CYS A 857 -26.20 8.51 -51.77
N ASP A 858 -24.92 8.15 -51.87
CA ASP A 858 -24.46 6.78 -52.13
C ASP A 858 -24.04 6.02 -50.86
N TYR A 859 -24.41 6.55 -49.68
CA TYR A 859 -24.17 5.91 -48.38
C TYR A 859 -25.32 6.25 -47.43
N VAL A 860 -26.36 5.42 -47.45
CA VAL A 860 -27.56 5.58 -46.61
C VAL A 860 -28.00 4.25 -46.01
N ASP A 861 -28.73 4.33 -44.90
CA ASP A 861 -29.43 3.18 -44.33
C ASP A 861 -30.91 3.27 -44.68
N ILE A 862 -31.44 2.27 -45.38
CA ILE A 862 -32.85 2.20 -45.77
C ILE A 862 -33.54 1.19 -44.87
N MET A 863 -34.25 1.70 -43.85
CA MET A 863 -34.90 0.90 -42.84
C MET A 863 -36.33 0.53 -43.26
N ARG A 864 -36.69 -0.75 -43.19
CA ARG A 864 -37.98 -1.28 -43.64
C ARG A 864 -38.63 -2.17 -42.59
N LEU A 865 -39.96 -2.25 -42.66
CA LEU A 865 -40.72 -3.26 -41.93
C LEU A 865 -40.49 -4.65 -42.54
N PRO A 866 -40.37 -5.71 -41.71
CA PRO A 866 -40.30 -7.07 -42.22
C PRO A 866 -41.59 -7.43 -42.96
N SER A 867 -41.45 -8.09 -44.10
CA SER A 867 -42.56 -8.68 -44.82
C SER A 867 -43.29 -9.66 -43.91
N PHE A 868 -44.54 -9.40 -43.55
CA PHE A 868 -45.40 -10.41 -42.93
C PHE A 868 -45.65 -11.51 -43.98
N HIS A 869 -44.98 -12.64 -43.84
CA HIS A 869 -45.30 -13.86 -44.59
C HIS A 869 -46.36 -14.68 -43.88
#